data_AF-A0A849V1F3-F1
#
_entry.id   AF-A0A849V1F3-F1
#
_cell.length_a   1.000
_cell.length_b   1.000
_cell.length_c   1.000
_cell.angle_alpha   90.00
_cell.angle_beta   90.00
_cell.angle_gamma   90.00
#
_symmetry.space_group_name_H-M   'P 1'
#
loop_
_entity.id
_entity.type
_entity.pdbx_description
1 polymer ?
#
loop_
_entity_poly.entity_id
_entity_poly.type
_entity_poly.pdbx_seq_one_letter_code
_entity_poly.pdbx_strand_id
1 'polypeptide(L)'
;MEQDTNATVSQRTDDLPKPWVHSLKQFAERALGSAIGLPLWQKYHTAFSADYQSLVSPRYALQDILHLEQISGSCDHVSLLKPCQSIADFRLHFYSTQLHYLDVYIPVLENMHLRVIDQVQFTVSVGGHIRYIRSFVIQAKLGQYAALALLRQRLLATIQAMLSDKAENDGLNKLVVLAGLSWQQIAVLRAYLKYYLQLGHPVTTASIHHALLHNPTVALGLFNYFEARFRPDPAWDDPAIREEQALSPLRLQLLEHIATVADINDDRILRTLFNLIDATMRSNFHVRHQHPDFFIAFKINSLGVFDMPAPRPQNEIFVYAVDMQGIHLRAGKISRGGIRWSDRPDDFRTEILDLMQTQISKNALIIPTGAKGGFVVKKNGQQDFKAAGKKAYLTLIHGLLDLTDNYSKGKIVKLANIVAYDDPDPYLVVAADKGTASFSDMANAVAAEYTYWLGDGFASGGSHGYDHKALGITARGAWECVKRHFHELGLDTQTQAFTVVGIGSMDGDVFGNGMLLSPCIRLVAAFSGQHIFIDPNPPKTDAPFNERRRLFAMPGSSWDDYDRNLISAGGGVYLRSAKNIPVSPELQKWLGIRYKTLDGETLVRYLLTAQVDLLWLGGIGTYVKASSEKHEEVGDRNNDNVRVDAATLRAKVVGEGANLGFTQKARIEYALGGGRINTDAVDNSAGVDTSDHEVNLKILLTGLQKQGLIADYQPLFIEMTDAVCNLVLADNIAQSLSLSLEQRRNAEDPEKFLQLAERLENRGYLDRDVESFPGNKEILARPGQTLTRPELAALMAASKRYVTEQIEEAGQFLQGESCACYLESYFPAPIRGHYKAHLSTHPLAHAITATVISNKIINQCGCGFLGLEDDIAVADVVDSVCCYLTFDRALNADSLRKAIHDLDNVITADKQYPLLLQLENTLADLCSWTLMQNQKIHPDKQTLVLYRNYLKEYQGYFSSPIYTQTEAYQTRFLQYQKDGIPDELTRHMLFIANLKDFPFIVSLANATQLGILSVRQWINDVNDFLGLTAMTAQLAKLPKHDNWQRKIMVQLEIDMHRAIALLISDIVRSNSLTCTDYFNTHIEKQNRLERYRQLYQEVMAILPINILPYIALIKTLQRLLESV
;
A
#
# COMPACT_ATOMS: atom_id res chain seq x y z
N MET A 1 -5.51 -43.05 -78.15
CA MET A 1 -6.78 -43.80 -78.04
C MET A 1 -7.89 -42.76 -78.08
N GLU A 2 -8.28 -42.31 -79.27
CA GLU A 2 -9.26 -42.92 -80.21
C GLU A 2 -10.70 -42.93 -79.71
N GLN A 3 -11.54 -42.21 -80.48
CA GLN A 3 -12.99 -42.37 -80.79
C GLN A 3 -13.97 -42.28 -79.62
N ASP A 4 -15.18 -41.72 -79.70
CA ASP A 4 -16.09 -41.06 -80.67
C ASP A 4 -17.10 -40.32 -79.72
N THR A 5 -17.89 -39.28 -80.04
CA THR A 5 -18.91 -39.20 -81.10
C THR A 5 -19.42 -37.74 -81.19
N ASN A 6 -19.82 -37.36 -82.41
CA ASN A 6 -20.46 -36.10 -82.81
C ASN A 6 -21.91 -35.90 -82.30
N ALA A 7 -22.36 -34.64 -82.45
CA ALA A 7 -23.72 -34.06 -82.36
C ALA A 7 -24.08 -33.48 -80.98
N THR A 8 -24.23 -32.16 -80.80
CA THR A 8 -25.18 -31.31 -81.53
C THR A 8 -24.69 -29.86 -81.52
N VAL A 9 -24.41 -29.30 -82.70
CA VAL A 9 -24.28 -27.86 -82.91
C VAL A 9 -25.68 -27.28 -82.96
N SER A 10 -26.10 -26.60 -81.89
CA SER A 10 -27.21 -25.66 -81.95
C SER A 10 -26.64 -24.25 -81.77
N GLN A 11 -27.00 -23.41 -82.72
CA GLN A 11 -26.58 -22.03 -82.90
C GLN A 11 -26.67 -21.22 -81.60
N ARG A 12 -25.55 -20.60 -81.23
CA ARG A 12 -25.55 -19.28 -80.55
C ARG A 12 -24.68 -18.34 -81.37
N THR A 13 -25.24 -17.86 -82.47
CA THR A 13 -24.93 -16.52 -82.97
C THR A 13 -25.60 -15.51 -82.05
N ASP A 14 -24.91 -14.39 -81.83
CA ASP A 14 -25.25 -13.22 -80.99
C ASP A 14 -24.83 -13.27 -79.51
N ASP A 15 -23.54 -13.02 -79.26
CA ASP A 15 -23.11 -12.29 -78.07
C ASP A 15 -22.30 -11.06 -78.52
N LEU A 16 -22.99 -10.09 -79.11
CA LEU A 16 -22.55 -8.69 -79.01
C LEU A 16 -22.51 -8.34 -77.51
N PRO A 17 -21.44 -7.70 -76.99
CA PRO A 17 -21.36 -7.36 -75.58
C PRO A 17 -22.58 -6.51 -75.18
N LYS A 18 -23.48 -7.08 -74.39
CA LYS A 18 -24.64 -6.37 -73.86
C LYS A 18 -24.15 -5.15 -73.07
N PRO A 19 -24.79 -3.97 -73.21
CA PRO A 19 -24.39 -2.77 -72.47
C PRO A 19 -24.28 -3.08 -70.96
N TRP A 20 -23.19 -2.65 -70.33
CA TRP A 20 -22.85 -2.94 -68.93
C TRP A 20 -24.05 -2.75 -67.97
N VAL A 21 -24.82 -1.69 -68.19
CA VAL A 21 -26.02 -1.32 -67.41
C VAL A 21 -27.15 -2.34 -67.52
N HIS A 22 -27.33 -2.96 -68.69
CA HIS A 22 -28.33 -4.00 -68.91
C HIS A 22 -27.92 -5.30 -68.20
N SER A 23 -26.63 -5.65 -68.24
CA SER A 23 -26.09 -6.79 -67.50
C SER A 23 -26.23 -6.58 -65.99
N LEU A 24 -26.00 -5.36 -65.47
CA LEU A 24 -26.21 -5.03 -64.06
C LEU A 24 -27.67 -5.27 -63.62
N LYS A 25 -28.65 -4.83 -64.44
CA LYS A 25 -30.08 -5.07 -64.19
C LYS A 25 -30.37 -6.57 -64.03
N GLN A 26 -29.88 -7.38 -64.98
CA GLN A 26 -30.08 -8.83 -64.95
C GLN A 26 -29.45 -9.48 -63.71
N PHE A 27 -28.26 -9.05 -63.30
CA PHE A 27 -27.64 -9.53 -62.07
C PHE A 27 -28.42 -9.12 -60.82
N ALA A 28 -28.91 -7.88 -60.75
CA ALA A 28 -29.70 -7.38 -59.62
C ALA A 28 -31.01 -8.16 -59.45
N GLU A 29 -31.76 -8.35 -60.55
CA GLU A 29 -33.02 -9.12 -60.55
C GLU A 29 -32.79 -10.59 -60.21
N ARG A 30 -31.71 -11.20 -60.71
CA ARG A 30 -31.38 -12.60 -60.44
C ARG A 30 -30.92 -12.84 -58.99
N ALA A 31 -30.15 -11.93 -58.41
CA ALA A 31 -29.57 -12.10 -57.09
C ALA A 31 -30.51 -11.69 -55.94
N LEU A 32 -31.34 -10.67 -56.13
CA LEU A 32 -32.18 -10.07 -55.08
C LEU A 32 -33.68 -10.25 -55.34
N GLY A 33 -34.08 -10.80 -56.50
CA GLY A 33 -35.46 -10.84 -56.97
C GLY A 33 -35.91 -9.50 -57.56
N SER A 34 -36.86 -9.52 -58.51
CA SER A 34 -37.26 -8.31 -59.25
C SER A 34 -37.88 -7.21 -58.36
N ALA A 35 -38.53 -7.58 -57.25
CA ALA A 35 -39.14 -6.62 -56.32
C ALA A 35 -38.11 -5.74 -55.58
N ILE A 36 -36.90 -6.24 -55.34
CA ILE A 36 -35.82 -5.51 -54.62
C ILE A 36 -34.75 -5.03 -55.60
N GLY A 37 -34.38 -5.88 -56.57
CA GLY A 37 -33.31 -5.60 -57.53
C GLY A 37 -33.63 -4.49 -58.52
N LEU A 38 -34.88 -4.38 -58.99
CA LEU A 38 -35.26 -3.35 -59.97
C LEU A 38 -35.24 -1.93 -59.37
N PRO A 39 -35.79 -1.67 -58.18
CA PRO A 39 -35.66 -0.36 -57.51
C PRO A 39 -34.20 0.04 -57.23
N LEU A 40 -33.36 -0.90 -56.76
CA LEU A 40 -31.93 -0.63 -56.53
C LEU A 40 -31.19 -0.29 -57.83
N TRP A 41 -31.44 -1.04 -58.90
CA TRP A 41 -30.88 -0.72 -60.21
C TRP A 41 -31.34 0.68 -60.69
N GLN A 42 -32.63 1.00 -60.59
CA GLN A 42 -33.15 2.32 -60.95
C GLN A 42 -32.45 3.45 -60.17
N LYS A 43 -32.18 3.24 -58.88
CA LYS A 43 -31.47 4.21 -58.04
C LYS A 43 -30.01 4.45 -58.45
N TYR A 44 -29.31 3.42 -58.94
CA TYR A 44 -27.86 3.46 -59.17
C TYR A 44 -27.40 3.43 -60.63
N HIS A 45 -28.25 3.10 -61.59
CA HIS A 45 -27.84 2.86 -62.99
C HIS A 45 -27.18 4.06 -63.68
N THR A 46 -27.49 5.29 -63.26
CA THR A 46 -26.86 6.54 -63.75
C THR A 46 -25.75 7.05 -62.84
N ALA A 47 -25.50 6.41 -61.71
CA ALA A 47 -24.58 6.91 -60.68
C ALA A 47 -23.11 6.53 -60.90
N PHE A 48 -22.84 5.52 -61.74
CA PHE A 48 -21.49 5.01 -62.03
C PHE A 48 -20.91 5.61 -63.32
N SER A 49 -19.71 6.19 -63.24
CA SER A 49 -19.00 6.79 -64.38
C SER A 49 -18.56 5.77 -65.44
N ALA A 50 -18.21 6.23 -66.64
CA ALA A 50 -17.64 5.39 -67.69
C ALA A 50 -16.35 4.68 -67.23
N ASP A 51 -15.50 5.39 -66.47
CA ASP A 51 -14.27 4.84 -65.91
C ASP A 51 -14.55 3.68 -64.95
N TYR A 52 -15.56 3.80 -64.09
CA TYR A 52 -15.99 2.71 -63.20
C TYR A 52 -16.49 1.50 -64.01
N GLN A 53 -17.33 1.73 -65.02
CA GLN A 53 -17.88 0.66 -65.86
C GLN A 53 -16.79 -0.09 -66.65
N SER A 54 -15.69 0.59 -67.00
CA SER A 54 -14.55 -0.01 -67.69
C SER A 54 -13.69 -0.92 -66.78
N LEU A 55 -13.62 -0.60 -65.48
CA LEU A 55 -12.75 -1.28 -64.51
C LEU A 55 -13.47 -2.32 -63.64
N VAL A 56 -14.78 -2.19 -63.44
CA VAL A 56 -15.58 -3.03 -62.52
C VAL A 56 -16.68 -3.75 -63.28
N SER A 57 -16.73 -5.09 -63.18
CA SER A 57 -17.78 -5.87 -63.83
C SER A 57 -19.17 -5.62 -63.22
N PRO A 58 -20.27 -5.78 -63.98
CA PRO A 58 -21.63 -5.58 -63.47
C PRO A 58 -21.99 -6.42 -62.22
N ARG A 59 -21.38 -7.61 -62.09
CA ARG A 59 -21.55 -8.47 -60.91
C ARG A 59 -20.98 -7.83 -59.65
N TYR A 60 -19.80 -7.21 -59.74
CA TYR A 60 -19.16 -6.53 -58.61
C TYR A 60 -19.81 -5.19 -58.32
N ALA A 61 -20.30 -4.49 -59.34
CA ALA A 61 -21.07 -3.27 -59.14
C ALA A 61 -22.34 -3.49 -58.30
N LEU A 62 -23.00 -4.64 -58.43
CA LEU A 62 -24.10 -5.00 -57.53
C LEU A 62 -23.64 -5.14 -56.07
N GLN A 63 -22.44 -5.69 -55.83
CA GLN A 63 -21.88 -5.78 -54.48
C GLN A 63 -21.54 -4.39 -53.93
N ASP A 64 -20.93 -3.53 -54.74
CA ASP A 64 -20.65 -2.15 -54.38
C ASP A 64 -21.94 -1.38 -54.05
N ILE A 65 -23.04 -1.57 -54.81
CA ILE A 65 -24.36 -1.00 -54.49
C ILE A 65 -24.82 -1.43 -53.09
N LEU A 66 -24.72 -2.73 -52.77
CA LEU A 66 -25.14 -3.26 -51.47
C LEU A 66 -24.31 -2.66 -50.32
N HIS A 67 -23.01 -2.48 -50.52
CA HIS A 67 -22.14 -1.82 -49.53
C HIS A 67 -22.43 -0.31 -49.40
N LEU A 68 -22.72 0.37 -50.51
CA LEU A 68 -23.12 1.78 -50.51
C LEU A 68 -24.46 2.03 -49.82
N GLU A 69 -25.39 1.06 -49.84
CA GLU A 69 -26.64 1.14 -49.08
C GLU A 69 -26.45 0.88 -47.57
N GLN A 70 -25.38 0.18 -47.17
CA GLN A 70 -25.07 -0.12 -45.77
C GLN A 70 -24.36 1.02 -45.04
N ILE A 71 -23.68 1.91 -45.77
CA ILE A 71 -22.98 3.05 -45.16
C ILE A 71 -23.98 4.14 -44.73
N SER A 72 -24.10 4.31 -43.41
CA SER A 72 -24.85 5.40 -42.78
C SER A 72 -23.94 6.11 -41.78
N GLY A 73 -23.92 7.44 -41.80
CA GLY A 73 -23.03 8.25 -40.95
C GLY A 73 -21.55 8.22 -41.38
N SER A 74 -20.64 8.17 -40.41
CA SER A 74 -19.18 8.27 -40.56
C SER A 74 -18.44 6.92 -40.57
N CYS A 75 -19.16 5.80 -40.66
CA CYS A 75 -18.55 4.47 -40.65
C CYS A 75 -18.15 4.04 -42.06
N ASP A 76 -16.86 4.09 -42.35
CA ASP A 76 -16.30 3.53 -43.57
C ASP A 76 -16.46 2.00 -43.60
N HIS A 77 -16.73 1.45 -44.78
CA HIS A 77 -16.84 0.00 -44.97
C HIS A 77 -15.74 -0.51 -45.90
N VAL A 78 -15.32 -1.77 -45.76
CA VAL A 78 -14.30 -2.38 -46.62
C VAL A 78 -14.76 -3.71 -47.21
N SER A 79 -14.46 -3.92 -48.49
CA SER A 79 -14.73 -5.20 -49.18
C SER A 79 -13.56 -5.64 -50.05
N LEU A 80 -13.45 -6.94 -50.28
CA LEU A 80 -12.42 -7.53 -51.14
C LEU A 80 -13.08 -8.23 -52.32
N LEU A 81 -12.81 -7.73 -53.53
CA LEU A 81 -13.23 -8.35 -54.79
C LEU A 81 -12.20 -9.38 -55.24
N LYS A 82 -12.69 -10.54 -55.72
CA LYS A 82 -11.85 -11.64 -56.19
C LYS A 82 -11.40 -11.38 -57.64
N PRO A 83 -10.23 -11.92 -58.04
CA PRO A 83 -9.86 -12.00 -59.45
C PRO A 83 -10.98 -12.65 -60.28
N CYS A 84 -11.22 -12.13 -61.48
CA CYS A 84 -12.13 -12.73 -62.47
C CYS A 84 -11.36 -12.99 -63.77
N GLN A 85 -11.94 -13.68 -64.76
CA GLN A 85 -11.24 -14.06 -65.99
C GLN A 85 -10.57 -12.89 -66.74
N SER A 86 -11.01 -11.64 -66.50
CA SER A 86 -10.45 -10.42 -67.09
C SER A 86 -9.57 -9.57 -66.14
N ILE A 87 -9.47 -9.90 -64.85
CA ILE A 87 -8.70 -9.14 -63.83
C ILE A 87 -7.93 -10.12 -62.94
N ALA A 88 -6.60 -10.10 -63.01
CA ALA A 88 -5.72 -11.08 -62.36
C ALA A 88 -5.51 -10.87 -60.84
N ASP A 89 -5.67 -9.64 -60.35
CA ASP A 89 -5.36 -9.26 -58.97
C ASP A 89 -6.60 -9.03 -58.09
N PHE A 90 -6.42 -9.11 -56.77
CA PHE A 90 -7.47 -8.76 -55.82
C PHE A 90 -7.66 -7.24 -55.76
N ARG A 91 -8.89 -6.79 -55.56
CA ARG A 91 -9.22 -5.36 -55.44
C ARG A 91 -9.91 -5.08 -54.11
N LEU A 92 -9.32 -4.20 -53.30
CA LEU A 92 -9.85 -3.79 -52.01
C LEU A 92 -10.60 -2.46 -52.17
N HIS A 93 -11.89 -2.45 -51.86
CA HIS A 93 -12.75 -1.27 -51.93
C HIS A 93 -13.03 -0.74 -50.52
N PHE A 94 -12.77 0.55 -50.32
CA PHE A 94 -13.21 1.32 -49.18
C PHE A 94 -14.39 2.19 -49.59
N TYR A 95 -15.47 2.14 -48.84
CA TYR A 95 -16.69 2.91 -49.08
C TYR A 95 -16.84 3.95 -47.98
N SER A 96 -16.99 5.22 -48.36
CA SER A 96 -17.12 6.33 -47.40
C SER A 96 -18.17 7.35 -47.82
N THR A 97 -18.72 8.05 -46.83
CA THR A 97 -19.56 9.25 -47.02
C THR A 97 -18.72 10.53 -47.11
N GLN A 98 -17.43 10.48 -46.75
CA GLN A 98 -16.49 11.59 -46.77
C GLN A 98 -15.34 11.31 -47.75
N LEU A 99 -14.73 12.38 -48.25
CA LEU A 99 -13.54 12.25 -49.08
C LEU A 99 -12.32 12.10 -48.18
N HIS A 100 -11.70 10.92 -48.20
CA HIS A 100 -10.41 10.67 -47.56
C HIS A 100 -9.28 10.66 -48.58
N TYR A 101 -8.12 11.17 -48.18
CA TYR A 101 -6.91 11.19 -49.01
C TYR A 101 -6.04 9.95 -48.73
N LEU A 102 -4.95 9.81 -49.50
CA LEU A 102 -4.10 8.62 -49.46
C LEU A 102 -3.38 8.42 -48.12
N ASP A 103 -3.09 9.49 -47.41
CA ASP A 103 -2.49 9.48 -46.07
C ASP A 103 -3.32 8.70 -45.04
N VAL A 104 -4.63 8.59 -45.21
CA VAL A 104 -5.51 7.76 -44.36
C VAL A 104 -5.38 6.27 -44.70
N TYR A 105 -5.37 5.93 -45.99
CA TYR A 105 -5.44 4.53 -46.44
C TYR A 105 -4.09 3.83 -46.52
N ILE A 106 -3.02 4.52 -46.96
CA ILE A 106 -1.71 3.91 -47.19
C ILE A 106 -1.13 3.29 -45.91
N PRO A 107 -1.15 3.96 -44.73
CA PRO A 107 -0.66 3.34 -43.50
C PRO A 107 -1.40 2.05 -43.14
N VAL A 108 -2.74 2.02 -43.32
CA VAL A 108 -3.56 0.82 -43.09
C VAL A 108 -3.10 -0.33 -43.99
N LEU A 109 -2.86 -0.07 -45.28
CA LEU A 109 -2.44 -1.10 -46.24
C LEU A 109 -1.01 -1.60 -45.97
N GLU A 110 -0.09 -0.69 -45.65
CA GLU A 110 1.29 -1.03 -45.31
C GLU A 110 1.37 -1.89 -44.04
N ASN A 111 0.61 -1.51 -43.01
CA ASN A 111 0.52 -2.25 -41.75
C ASN A 111 -0.21 -3.59 -41.89
N MET A 112 -0.93 -3.84 -42.99
CA MET A 112 -1.51 -5.16 -43.30
C MET A 112 -0.58 -6.05 -44.15
N HIS A 113 0.67 -5.64 -44.40
CA HIS A 113 1.62 -6.36 -45.26
C HIS A 113 1.16 -6.50 -46.73
N LEU A 114 0.34 -5.57 -47.21
CA LEU A 114 -0.17 -5.58 -48.59
C LEU A 114 0.70 -4.71 -49.51
N ARG A 115 0.95 -5.18 -50.73
CA ARG A 115 1.56 -4.36 -51.79
C ARG A 115 0.44 -3.75 -52.63
N VAL A 116 0.45 -2.42 -52.75
CA VAL A 116 -0.45 -1.69 -53.65
C VAL A 116 0.18 -1.63 -55.04
N ILE A 117 -0.54 -2.12 -56.05
CA ILE A 117 -0.12 -2.09 -57.46
C ILE A 117 -0.66 -0.85 -58.16
N ASP A 118 -1.95 -0.60 -57.97
CA ASP A 118 -2.69 0.48 -58.62
C ASP A 118 -3.81 0.97 -57.70
N GLN A 119 -4.30 2.18 -57.93
CA GLN A 119 -5.33 2.80 -57.11
C GLN A 119 -6.20 3.77 -57.90
N VAL A 120 -7.52 3.70 -57.66
CA VAL A 120 -8.53 4.51 -58.34
C VAL A 120 -9.55 5.00 -57.32
N GLN A 121 -10.08 6.21 -57.52
CA GLN A 121 -11.21 6.73 -56.74
C GLN A 121 -12.42 6.92 -57.65
N PHE A 122 -13.56 6.42 -57.19
CA PHE A 122 -14.84 6.64 -57.83
C PHE A 122 -15.72 7.49 -56.94
N THR A 123 -16.43 8.43 -57.55
CA THR A 123 -17.45 9.26 -56.89
C THR A 123 -18.80 8.85 -57.43
N VAL A 124 -19.70 8.47 -56.52
CA VAL A 124 -21.03 7.94 -56.84
C VAL A 124 -22.07 8.88 -56.24
N SER A 125 -22.84 9.54 -57.10
CA SER A 125 -23.89 10.50 -56.68
C SER A 125 -25.25 9.85 -56.77
N VAL A 126 -25.91 9.65 -55.62
CA VAL A 126 -27.19 8.93 -55.54
C VAL A 126 -28.12 9.65 -54.57
N GLY A 127 -29.32 10.02 -55.05
CA GLY A 127 -30.35 10.65 -54.21
C GLY A 127 -29.91 11.98 -53.58
N GLY A 128 -29.04 12.75 -54.24
CA GLY A 128 -28.52 14.03 -53.71
C GLY A 128 -27.36 13.89 -52.71
N HIS A 129 -26.95 12.67 -52.38
CA HIS A 129 -25.79 12.41 -51.55
C HIS A 129 -24.61 11.91 -52.38
N ILE A 130 -23.42 12.41 -52.05
CA ILE A 130 -22.17 11.95 -52.64
C ILE A 130 -21.61 10.81 -51.77
N ARG A 131 -21.16 9.75 -52.42
CA ARG A 131 -20.43 8.62 -51.83
C ARG A 131 -19.13 8.39 -52.58
N TYR A 132 -18.14 7.85 -51.89
CA TYR A 132 -16.81 7.60 -52.44
C TYR A 132 -16.49 6.10 -52.35
N ILE A 133 -15.94 5.56 -53.44
CA ILE A 133 -15.33 4.23 -53.46
C ILE A 133 -13.84 4.43 -53.75
N ARG A 134 -12.98 4.19 -52.76
CA ARG A 134 -11.53 4.13 -52.98
C ARG A 134 -11.13 2.69 -53.22
N SER A 135 -10.53 2.43 -54.37
CA SER A 135 -10.26 1.09 -54.87
C SER A 135 -8.76 0.89 -55.04
N PHE A 136 -8.21 -0.12 -54.37
CA PHE A 136 -6.79 -0.49 -54.46
C PHE A 136 -6.63 -1.86 -55.08
N VAL A 137 -5.83 -1.97 -56.13
CA VAL A 137 -5.36 -3.26 -56.64
C VAL A 137 -4.23 -3.71 -55.75
N ILE A 138 -4.40 -4.86 -55.10
CA ILE A 138 -3.47 -5.35 -54.08
C ILE A 138 -2.92 -6.72 -54.44
N GLN A 139 -1.66 -6.92 -54.11
CA GLN A 139 -0.99 -8.21 -54.12
C GLN A 139 -0.56 -8.54 -52.69
N ALA A 140 -0.83 -9.78 -52.26
CA ALA A 140 -0.15 -10.28 -51.07
C ALA A 140 1.36 -10.34 -51.35
N LYS A 141 2.17 -9.72 -50.49
CA LYS A 141 3.56 -10.14 -50.35
C LYS A 141 3.51 -11.54 -49.72
N LEU A 142 3.83 -12.57 -50.51
CA LEU A 142 3.74 -13.97 -50.08
C LEU A 142 4.65 -14.20 -48.86
N GLY A 143 4.05 -14.63 -47.75
CA GLY A 143 4.73 -15.27 -46.61
C GLY A 143 4.41 -16.77 -46.56
N GLN A 144 5.06 -17.51 -45.66
CA GLN A 144 5.00 -18.99 -45.56
C GLN A 144 3.60 -19.59 -45.29
N TYR A 145 2.55 -18.79 -45.02
CA TYR A 145 1.21 -19.27 -44.67
C TYR A 145 0.08 -18.71 -45.55
N ALA A 146 -0.58 -19.64 -46.27
CA ALA A 146 -1.89 -19.57 -46.92
C ALA A 146 -2.16 -18.50 -48.03
N ALA A 147 -2.96 -18.92 -49.03
CA ALA A 147 -3.49 -18.02 -50.05
C ALA A 147 -4.42 -16.96 -49.43
N LEU A 148 -4.36 -15.71 -49.92
CA LEU A 148 -5.16 -14.56 -49.44
C LEU A 148 -6.68 -14.84 -49.34
N ALA A 149 -7.18 -15.82 -50.12
CA ALA A 149 -8.54 -16.31 -50.06
C ALA A 149 -8.94 -16.90 -48.69
N LEU A 150 -8.03 -17.59 -47.99
CA LEU A 150 -8.25 -18.18 -46.66
C LEU A 150 -8.22 -17.13 -45.54
N LEU A 151 -7.50 -16.03 -45.76
CA LEU A 151 -7.35 -14.93 -44.80
C LEU A 151 -8.38 -13.80 -44.99
N ARG A 152 -9.18 -13.86 -46.05
CA ARG A 152 -10.12 -12.79 -46.46
C ARG A 152 -10.94 -12.22 -45.30
N GLN A 153 -11.55 -13.09 -44.48
CA GLN A 153 -12.40 -12.64 -43.38
C GLN A 153 -11.60 -11.93 -42.29
N ARG A 154 -10.44 -12.47 -41.89
CA ARG A 154 -9.55 -11.87 -40.87
C ARG A 154 -8.97 -10.54 -41.36
N LEU A 155 -8.57 -10.49 -42.64
CA LEU A 155 -8.07 -9.28 -43.30
C LEU A 155 -9.11 -8.16 -43.25
N LEU A 156 -10.32 -8.42 -43.76
CA LEU A 156 -11.40 -7.43 -43.80
C LEU A 156 -11.84 -7.00 -42.40
N ALA A 157 -11.96 -7.94 -41.46
CA ALA A 157 -12.32 -7.63 -40.08
C ALA A 157 -11.26 -6.73 -39.40
N THR A 158 -9.98 -6.96 -39.67
CA THR A 158 -8.89 -6.14 -39.12
C THR A 158 -8.88 -4.73 -39.70
N ILE A 159 -9.06 -4.60 -41.02
CA ILE A 159 -9.15 -3.30 -41.68
C ILE A 159 -10.37 -2.53 -41.17
N GLN A 160 -11.53 -3.20 -41.07
CA GLN A 160 -12.73 -2.60 -40.52
C GLN A 160 -12.54 -2.14 -39.07
N ALA A 161 -11.85 -2.93 -38.23
CA ALA A 161 -11.56 -2.56 -36.84
C ALA A 161 -10.65 -1.32 -36.74
N MET A 162 -9.64 -1.19 -37.62
CA MET A 162 -8.80 0.01 -37.68
C MET A 162 -9.59 1.24 -38.13
N LEU A 163 -10.42 1.13 -39.16
CA LEU A 163 -11.24 2.25 -39.66
C LEU A 163 -12.28 2.72 -38.65
N SER A 164 -12.69 1.84 -37.72
CA SER A 164 -13.64 2.16 -36.66
C SER A 164 -12.96 2.46 -35.31
N ASP A 165 -11.65 2.71 -35.31
CA ASP A 165 -10.83 3.00 -34.11
C ASP A 165 -10.92 1.92 -33.00
N LYS A 166 -11.24 0.67 -33.36
CA LYS A 166 -11.30 -0.48 -32.43
C LYS A 166 -9.96 -1.22 -32.32
N ALA A 167 -9.03 -0.98 -33.25
CA ALA A 167 -7.70 -1.58 -33.28
C ALA A 167 -6.65 -0.52 -33.62
N GLU A 168 -5.46 -0.61 -33.00
CA GLU A 168 -4.33 0.27 -33.34
C GLU A 168 -3.84 -0.01 -34.78
N ASN A 169 -3.53 1.05 -35.52
CA ASN A 169 -2.94 0.97 -36.85
C ASN A 169 -1.40 0.98 -36.77
N ASP A 170 -0.81 -0.16 -36.42
CA ASP A 170 0.63 -0.33 -36.27
C ASP A 170 1.18 -1.55 -37.03
N GLY A 171 2.50 -1.72 -37.00
CA GLY A 171 3.20 -2.78 -37.72
C GLY A 171 2.84 -4.22 -37.32
N LEU A 172 2.28 -4.47 -36.12
CA LEU A 172 1.90 -5.83 -35.71
C LEU A 172 0.72 -6.39 -36.52
N ASN A 173 -0.07 -5.53 -37.16
CA ASN A 173 -1.18 -5.97 -38.02
C ASN A 173 -0.70 -6.81 -39.23
N LYS A 174 0.60 -6.78 -39.55
CA LYS A 174 1.23 -7.65 -40.55
C LYS A 174 1.13 -9.13 -40.17
N LEU A 175 0.98 -9.46 -38.89
CA LEU A 175 0.77 -10.83 -38.40
C LEU A 175 -0.54 -11.46 -38.89
N VAL A 176 -1.51 -10.67 -39.37
CA VAL A 176 -2.70 -11.22 -40.04
C VAL A 176 -2.30 -12.00 -41.29
N VAL A 177 -1.34 -11.48 -42.06
CA VAL A 177 -0.83 -12.13 -43.28
C VAL A 177 0.30 -13.11 -42.96
N LEU A 178 1.21 -12.75 -42.04
CA LEU A 178 2.39 -13.56 -41.75
C LEU A 178 2.11 -14.81 -40.90
N ALA A 179 1.19 -14.70 -39.93
CA ALA A 179 0.89 -15.75 -38.95
C ALA A 179 -0.59 -16.17 -38.93
N GLY A 180 -1.43 -15.51 -39.74
CA GLY A 180 -2.87 -15.78 -39.80
C GLY A 180 -3.66 -15.28 -38.59
N LEU A 181 -3.09 -14.52 -37.66
CA LEU A 181 -3.78 -14.08 -36.44
C LEU A 181 -4.94 -13.12 -36.75
N SER A 182 -6.00 -13.12 -35.93
CA SER A 182 -7.02 -12.06 -35.97
C SER A 182 -6.53 -10.80 -35.24
N TRP A 183 -7.15 -9.66 -35.49
CA TRP A 183 -6.77 -8.41 -34.82
C TRP A 183 -6.92 -8.47 -33.28
N GLN A 184 -7.89 -9.24 -32.75
CA GLN A 184 -8.02 -9.46 -31.31
C GLN A 184 -6.88 -10.31 -30.76
N GLN A 185 -6.44 -11.35 -31.49
CA GLN A 185 -5.29 -12.18 -31.10
C GLN A 185 -3.99 -11.36 -31.14
N ILE A 186 -3.84 -10.48 -32.13
CA ILE A 186 -2.73 -9.52 -32.21
C ILE A 186 -2.82 -8.52 -31.04
N ALA A 187 -4.01 -8.12 -30.62
CA ALA A 187 -4.19 -7.24 -29.46
C ALA A 187 -3.68 -7.88 -28.16
N VAL A 188 -3.75 -9.21 -27.99
CA VAL A 188 -3.12 -9.91 -26.85
C VAL A 188 -1.61 -9.72 -26.86
N LEU A 189 -0.94 -9.98 -27.99
CA LEU A 189 0.51 -9.78 -28.13
C LEU A 189 0.89 -8.30 -27.96
N ARG A 190 0.06 -7.39 -28.47
CA ARG A 190 0.24 -5.94 -28.30
C ARG A 190 0.11 -5.53 -26.84
N ALA A 191 -0.84 -6.09 -26.08
CA ALA A 191 -0.98 -5.83 -24.66
C ALA A 191 0.26 -6.29 -23.86
N TYR A 192 0.81 -7.48 -24.15
CA TYR A 192 2.07 -7.93 -23.56
C TYR A 192 3.26 -7.05 -23.96
N LEU A 193 3.32 -6.59 -25.21
CA LEU A 193 4.33 -5.62 -25.64
C LEU A 193 4.24 -4.34 -24.81
N LYS A 194 3.04 -3.77 -24.64
CA LYS A 194 2.86 -2.54 -23.87
C LYS A 194 3.25 -2.73 -22.40
N TYR A 195 2.89 -3.88 -21.81
CA TYR A 195 3.33 -4.23 -20.46
C TYR A 195 4.85 -4.38 -20.37
N TYR A 196 5.49 -5.05 -21.33
CA TYR A 196 6.94 -5.25 -21.34
C TYR A 196 7.70 -3.90 -21.39
N LEU A 197 7.20 -2.92 -22.14
CA LEU A 197 7.79 -1.57 -22.15
C LEU A 197 7.72 -0.88 -20.78
N GLN A 198 6.69 -1.16 -19.99
CA GLN A 198 6.52 -0.61 -18.63
C GLN A 198 7.46 -1.22 -17.58
N LEU A 199 8.20 -2.29 -17.92
CA LEU A 199 9.20 -2.89 -17.04
C LEU A 199 10.58 -2.19 -17.12
N GLY A 200 10.73 -1.16 -17.96
CA GLY A 200 11.95 -0.34 -18.00
C GLY A 200 13.18 -1.01 -18.62
N HIS A 201 13.02 -2.14 -19.32
CA HIS A 201 14.10 -2.76 -20.07
C HIS A 201 14.54 -1.87 -21.25
N PRO A 202 15.81 -1.97 -21.70
CA PRO A 202 16.33 -1.18 -22.83
C PRO A 202 15.85 -1.73 -24.19
N VAL A 203 14.54 -1.84 -24.37
CA VAL A 203 13.87 -2.31 -25.59
C VAL A 203 12.91 -1.25 -26.10
N THR A 204 12.72 -1.19 -27.42
CA THR A 204 11.79 -0.24 -28.05
C THR A 204 10.59 -0.96 -28.66
N THR A 205 9.50 -0.23 -28.88
CA THR A 205 8.34 -0.76 -29.64
C THR A 205 8.79 -1.33 -30.99
N ALA A 206 9.73 -0.66 -31.67
CA ALA A 206 10.26 -1.11 -32.96
C ALA A 206 11.02 -2.44 -32.85
N SER A 207 11.82 -2.63 -31.80
CA SER A 207 12.56 -3.88 -31.56
C SER A 207 11.61 -5.06 -31.31
N ILE A 208 10.55 -4.86 -30.51
CA ILE A 208 9.58 -5.93 -30.24
C ILE A 208 8.74 -6.24 -31.49
N HIS A 209 8.34 -5.21 -32.26
CA HIS A 209 7.71 -5.42 -33.56
C HIS A 209 8.62 -6.22 -34.49
N HIS A 210 9.91 -5.87 -34.55
CA HIS A 210 10.88 -6.57 -35.38
C HIS A 210 10.94 -8.06 -35.01
N ALA A 211 11.11 -8.39 -33.72
CA ALA A 211 11.21 -9.77 -33.25
C ALA A 211 9.97 -10.61 -33.59
N LEU A 212 8.76 -10.08 -33.34
CA LEU A 212 7.52 -10.79 -33.64
C LEU A 212 7.27 -10.96 -35.15
N LEU A 213 7.63 -9.96 -35.96
CA LEU A 213 7.39 -9.98 -37.41
C LEU A 213 8.40 -10.83 -38.19
N HIS A 214 9.66 -10.90 -37.73
CA HIS A 214 10.67 -11.76 -38.35
C HIS A 214 10.55 -13.22 -37.92
N ASN A 215 9.85 -13.50 -36.81
CA ASN A 215 9.64 -14.84 -36.28
C ASN A 215 8.13 -15.17 -36.15
N PRO A 216 7.35 -15.16 -37.25
CA PRO A 216 5.89 -15.28 -37.19
C PRO A 216 5.40 -16.63 -36.64
N THR A 217 6.18 -17.71 -36.80
CA THR A 217 5.88 -19.02 -36.20
C THR A 217 5.98 -18.98 -34.67
N VAL A 218 6.94 -18.23 -34.13
CA VAL A 218 7.04 -17.98 -32.67
C VAL A 218 5.89 -17.11 -32.21
N ALA A 219 5.54 -16.03 -32.94
CA ALA A 219 4.40 -15.19 -32.60
C ALA A 219 3.07 -15.97 -32.55
N LEU A 220 2.85 -16.88 -33.50
CA LEU A 220 1.72 -17.81 -33.48
C LEU A 220 1.80 -18.78 -32.29
N GLY A 221 2.99 -19.34 -32.01
CA GLY A 221 3.22 -20.23 -30.87
C GLY A 221 2.94 -19.57 -29.51
N LEU A 222 3.35 -18.30 -29.34
CA LEU A 222 3.04 -17.49 -28.16
C LEU A 222 1.53 -17.33 -27.96
N PHE A 223 0.80 -17.00 -29.02
CA PHE A 223 -0.66 -16.89 -28.94
C PHE A 223 -1.33 -18.26 -28.68
N ASN A 224 -0.88 -19.33 -29.34
CA ASN A 224 -1.43 -20.67 -29.12
C ASN A 224 -1.21 -21.15 -27.68
N TYR A 225 -0.05 -20.84 -27.10
CA TYR A 225 0.23 -21.12 -25.70
C TYR A 225 -0.70 -20.31 -24.78
N PHE A 226 -0.88 -19.01 -25.03
CA PHE A 226 -1.85 -18.19 -24.31
C PHE A 226 -3.29 -18.73 -24.41
N GLU A 227 -3.72 -19.11 -25.62
CA GLU A 227 -5.05 -19.66 -25.89
C GLU A 227 -5.26 -20.96 -25.10
N ALA A 228 -4.29 -21.87 -25.09
CA ALA A 228 -4.38 -23.11 -24.32
C ALA A 228 -4.45 -22.86 -22.81
N ARG A 229 -3.79 -21.80 -22.30
CA ARG A 229 -3.86 -21.43 -20.88
C ARG A 229 -5.22 -20.89 -20.48
N PHE A 230 -5.81 -19.99 -21.27
CA PHE A 230 -6.96 -19.21 -20.81
C PHE A 230 -8.29 -19.56 -21.45
N ARG A 231 -8.31 -20.39 -22.52
CA ARG A 231 -9.57 -20.86 -23.09
C ARG A 231 -10.30 -21.77 -22.10
N PRO A 232 -11.58 -21.47 -21.77
CA PRO A 232 -12.43 -22.42 -21.06
C PRO A 232 -12.69 -23.62 -21.96
N ASP A 233 -12.31 -24.80 -21.51
CA ASP A 233 -12.47 -26.05 -22.25
C ASP A 233 -12.78 -27.16 -21.25
N PRO A 234 -13.96 -27.81 -21.32
CA PRO A 234 -14.31 -28.92 -20.44
C PRO A 234 -13.33 -30.09 -20.49
N ALA A 235 -12.61 -30.28 -21.60
CA ALA A 235 -11.58 -31.32 -21.71
C ALA A 235 -10.33 -31.01 -20.87
N TRP A 236 -10.13 -29.73 -20.50
CA TRP A 236 -8.98 -29.22 -19.76
C TRP A 236 -9.42 -28.50 -18.48
N ASP A 237 -10.52 -28.91 -17.86
CA ASP A 237 -11.03 -28.30 -16.62
C ASP A 237 -10.16 -28.68 -15.41
N ASP A 238 -9.60 -29.90 -15.41
CA ASP A 238 -8.56 -30.31 -14.46
C ASP A 238 -7.21 -29.63 -14.83
N PRO A 239 -6.61 -28.85 -13.92
CA PRO A 239 -5.32 -28.20 -14.14
C PRO A 239 -4.18 -29.16 -14.53
N ALA A 240 -4.16 -30.37 -13.96
CA ALA A 240 -3.12 -31.36 -14.25
C ALA A 240 -3.24 -31.87 -15.69
N ILE A 241 -4.47 -32.13 -16.14
CA ILE A 241 -4.75 -32.55 -17.52
C ILE A 241 -4.39 -31.44 -18.51
N ARG A 242 -4.75 -30.18 -18.19
CA ARG A 242 -4.40 -29.02 -19.01
C ARG A 242 -2.88 -28.88 -19.16
N GLU A 243 -2.15 -29.02 -18.05
CA GLU A 243 -0.69 -28.92 -18.05
C GLU A 243 -0.02 -30.02 -18.90
N GLU A 244 -0.47 -31.26 -18.75
CA GLU A 244 0.09 -32.41 -19.47
C GLU A 244 -0.27 -32.42 -20.97
N GLN A 245 -1.55 -32.25 -21.30
CA GLN A 245 -2.05 -32.49 -22.66
C GLN A 245 -1.97 -31.26 -23.56
N ALA A 246 -2.05 -30.05 -23.01
CA ALA A 246 -2.09 -28.82 -23.78
C ALA A 246 -0.82 -27.98 -23.60
N LEU A 247 -0.46 -27.66 -22.35
CA LEU A 247 0.60 -26.69 -22.08
C LEU A 247 2.00 -27.24 -22.31
N SER A 248 2.30 -28.45 -21.83
CA SER A 248 3.64 -29.05 -21.98
C SER A 248 4.06 -29.26 -23.44
N PRO A 249 3.22 -29.84 -24.34
CA PRO A 249 3.58 -29.98 -25.75
C PRO A 249 3.78 -28.64 -26.45
N LEU A 250 2.89 -27.67 -26.21
CA LEU A 250 3.01 -26.32 -26.79
C LEU A 250 4.23 -25.57 -26.26
N ARG A 251 4.57 -25.74 -24.98
CA ARG A 251 5.78 -25.18 -24.37
C ARG A 251 7.04 -25.72 -25.04
N LEU A 252 7.14 -27.03 -25.22
CA LEU A 252 8.28 -27.66 -25.91
C LEU A 252 8.39 -27.17 -27.35
N GLN A 253 7.29 -27.19 -28.10
CA GLN A 253 7.26 -26.72 -29.49
C GLN A 253 7.67 -25.24 -29.60
N LEU A 254 7.18 -24.39 -28.68
CA LEU A 254 7.54 -22.98 -28.67
C LEU A 254 9.03 -22.78 -28.37
N LEU A 255 9.59 -23.52 -27.41
CA LEU A 255 11.02 -23.47 -27.10
C LEU A 255 11.89 -23.94 -28.27
N GLU A 256 11.45 -24.98 -29.01
CA GLU A 256 12.10 -25.43 -30.24
C GLU A 256 12.08 -24.34 -31.31
N HIS A 257 10.93 -23.68 -31.54
CA HIS A 257 10.85 -22.57 -32.49
C HIS A 257 11.74 -21.38 -32.07
N ILE A 258 11.73 -21.02 -30.78
CA ILE A 258 12.60 -19.95 -30.25
C ILE A 258 14.08 -20.31 -30.46
N ALA A 259 14.48 -21.58 -30.29
CA ALA A 259 15.85 -22.02 -30.53
C ALA A 259 16.31 -21.86 -32.01
N THR A 260 15.39 -21.68 -32.95
CA THR A 260 15.72 -21.39 -34.37
C THR A 260 15.86 -19.90 -34.69
N VAL A 261 15.63 -19.01 -33.72
CA VAL A 261 15.74 -17.55 -33.91
C VAL A 261 17.21 -17.17 -34.09
N ALA A 262 17.54 -16.55 -35.22
CA ALA A 262 18.92 -16.23 -35.59
C ALA A 262 19.48 -15.01 -34.84
N ASP A 263 18.65 -14.01 -34.55
CA ASP A 263 19.05 -12.80 -33.84
C ASP A 263 18.89 -12.97 -32.32
N ILE A 264 19.97 -12.76 -31.57
CA ILE A 264 19.99 -12.97 -30.12
C ILE A 264 19.11 -11.99 -29.35
N ASN A 265 18.92 -10.77 -29.87
CA ASN A 265 18.05 -9.79 -29.26
C ASN A 265 16.58 -10.15 -29.49
N ASP A 266 16.24 -10.65 -30.67
CA ASP A 266 14.92 -11.22 -30.95
C ASP A 266 14.64 -12.44 -30.05
N ASP A 267 15.59 -13.38 -29.89
CA ASP A 267 15.45 -14.54 -28.98
C ASP A 267 15.15 -14.09 -27.55
N ARG A 268 15.92 -13.13 -27.01
CA ARG A 268 15.70 -12.59 -25.68
C ARG A 268 14.31 -11.96 -25.53
N ILE A 269 13.90 -11.13 -26.47
CA ILE A 269 12.56 -10.49 -26.47
C ILE A 269 11.46 -11.55 -26.47
N LEU A 270 11.57 -12.57 -27.32
CA LEU A 270 10.57 -13.62 -27.47
C LEU A 270 10.50 -14.53 -26.22
N ARG A 271 11.64 -14.81 -25.58
CA ARG A 271 11.69 -15.53 -24.29
C ARG A 271 11.05 -14.73 -23.16
N THR A 272 11.30 -13.42 -23.09
CA THR A 272 10.64 -12.55 -22.11
C THR A 272 9.13 -12.51 -22.34
N LEU A 273 8.67 -12.34 -23.59
CA LEU A 273 7.24 -12.41 -23.91
C LEU A 273 6.62 -13.76 -23.53
N PHE A 274 7.33 -14.87 -23.76
CA PHE A 274 6.89 -16.19 -23.32
C PHE A 274 6.77 -16.27 -21.79
N ASN A 275 7.77 -15.82 -21.04
CA ASN A 275 7.73 -15.80 -19.58
C ASN A 275 6.61 -14.90 -19.04
N LEU A 276 6.33 -13.76 -19.67
CA LEU A 276 5.19 -12.91 -19.30
C LEU A 276 3.85 -13.63 -19.47
N ILE A 277 3.66 -14.39 -20.56
CA ILE A 277 2.45 -15.20 -20.77
C ILE A 277 2.36 -16.32 -19.73
N ASP A 278 3.49 -16.97 -19.41
CA ASP A 278 3.57 -18.06 -18.43
C ASP A 278 3.33 -17.59 -16.98
N ALA A 279 3.75 -16.37 -16.66
CA ALA A 279 3.52 -15.72 -15.36
C ALA A 279 2.10 -15.13 -15.21
N THR A 280 1.31 -15.05 -16.29
CA THR A 280 -0.09 -14.62 -16.22
C THR A 280 -0.95 -15.70 -15.54
N MET A 281 -1.72 -15.28 -14.56
CA MET A 281 -2.60 -16.12 -13.74
C MET A 281 -4.05 -16.10 -14.21
N ARG A 282 -4.52 -14.98 -14.78
CA ARG A 282 -5.89 -14.80 -15.30
C ARG A 282 -5.92 -13.85 -16.49
N SER A 283 -6.89 -14.03 -17.39
CA SER A 283 -7.14 -13.14 -18.52
C SER A 283 -8.63 -13.05 -18.85
N ASN A 284 -9.12 -11.85 -19.15
CA ASN A 284 -10.53 -11.62 -19.52
C ASN A 284 -10.79 -11.75 -21.02
N PHE A 285 -9.78 -12.14 -21.82
CA PHE A 285 -9.87 -12.20 -23.27
C PHE A 285 -11.08 -13.01 -23.76
N HIS A 286 -11.31 -14.19 -23.19
CA HIS A 286 -12.46 -15.04 -23.57
C HIS A 286 -13.82 -14.51 -23.11
N VAL A 287 -13.84 -13.59 -22.14
CA VAL A 287 -15.04 -12.86 -21.71
C VAL A 287 -15.34 -11.72 -22.69
N ARG A 288 -14.31 -10.97 -23.13
CA ARG A 288 -14.48 -9.68 -23.84
C ARG A 288 -14.26 -9.72 -25.36
N HIS A 289 -13.59 -10.73 -25.94
CA HIS A 289 -13.14 -10.70 -27.35
C HIS A 289 -14.25 -10.56 -28.41
N GLN A 290 -15.51 -10.86 -28.06
CA GLN A 290 -16.68 -10.69 -28.92
C GLN A 290 -17.57 -9.50 -28.50
N HIS A 291 -17.23 -8.83 -27.40
CA HIS A 291 -18.00 -7.72 -26.87
C HIS A 291 -17.75 -6.44 -27.70
N PRO A 292 -18.75 -5.56 -27.89
CA PRO A 292 -18.57 -4.29 -28.58
C PRO A 292 -17.53 -3.37 -27.92
N ASP A 293 -17.47 -3.41 -26.58
CA ASP A 293 -16.47 -2.73 -25.74
C ASP A 293 -15.31 -3.69 -25.43
N PHE A 294 -14.46 -3.89 -26.44
CA PHE A 294 -13.32 -4.80 -26.39
C PHE A 294 -12.11 -4.14 -25.70
N PHE A 295 -11.64 -4.77 -24.63
CA PHE A 295 -10.36 -4.48 -23.99
C PHE A 295 -9.82 -5.78 -23.39
N ILE A 296 -8.56 -5.78 -22.99
CA ILE A 296 -7.87 -6.95 -22.44
C ILE A 296 -7.32 -6.60 -21.07
N ALA A 297 -7.51 -7.49 -20.10
CA ALA A 297 -6.91 -7.43 -18.78
C ALA A 297 -6.12 -8.71 -18.52
N PHE A 298 -4.94 -8.57 -17.92
CA PHE A 298 -4.11 -9.68 -17.43
C PHE A 298 -3.83 -9.50 -15.95
N LYS A 299 -3.95 -10.59 -15.17
CA LYS A 299 -3.45 -10.66 -13.80
C LYS A 299 -2.13 -11.43 -13.80
N ILE A 300 -1.04 -10.77 -13.46
CA ILE A 300 0.33 -11.28 -13.60
C ILE A 300 0.93 -11.50 -12.21
N ASN A 301 1.56 -12.66 -12.00
CA ASN A 301 2.39 -12.93 -10.83
C ASN A 301 3.79 -12.35 -11.05
N SER A 302 4.11 -11.22 -10.41
CA SER A 302 5.39 -10.55 -10.63
C SER A 302 6.59 -11.36 -10.15
N LEU A 303 6.40 -12.24 -9.16
CA LEU A 303 7.45 -13.13 -8.65
C LEU A 303 7.81 -14.22 -9.67
N GLY A 304 6.90 -14.55 -10.59
CA GLY A 304 7.11 -15.51 -11.68
C GLY A 304 7.81 -14.91 -12.92
N VAL A 305 8.03 -13.59 -12.96
CA VAL A 305 8.70 -12.91 -14.07
C VAL A 305 10.21 -12.82 -13.77
N PHE A 306 11.03 -13.49 -14.57
CA PHE A 306 12.46 -13.70 -14.27
C PHE A 306 13.24 -12.39 -14.10
N ASP A 307 13.07 -11.45 -15.04
CA ASP A 307 13.78 -10.17 -15.06
C ASP A 307 12.93 -9.01 -14.49
N MET A 308 11.97 -9.30 -13.61
CA MET A 308 11.16 -8.25 -12.98
C MET A 308 12.04 -7.30 -12.16
N PRO A 309 12.04 -5.98 -12.43
CA PRO A 309 12.75 -5.00 -11.62
C PRO A 309 12.28 -5.04 -10.16
N ALA A 310 13.22 -4.89 -9.23
CA ALA A 310 12.87 -4.64 -7.83
C ALA A 310 12.41 -3.19 -7.66
N PRO A 311 11.49 -2.90 -6.71
CA PRO A 311 10.72 -3.83 -5.89
C PRO A 311 9.69 -4.63 -6.71
N ARG A 312 9.35 -5.85 -6.27
CA ARG A 312 8.38 -6.72 -6.97
C ARG A 312 7.04 -6.72 -6.21
N PRO A 313 5.94 -6.19 -6.79
CA PRO A 313 4.60 -6.42 -6.27
C PRO A 313 4.30 -7.91 -6.22
N GLN A 314 3.37 -8.37 -5.38
CA GLN A 314 2.93 -9.76 -5.46
C GLN A 314 2.22 -10.01 -6.80
N ASN A 315 1.26 -9.14 -7.14
CA ASN A 315 0.44 -9.27 -8.34
C ASN A 315 0.19 -7.93 -9.03
N GLU A 316 0.03 -7.97 -10.36
CA GLU A 316 -0.30 -6.80 -11.18
C GLU A 316 -1.49 -7.10 -12.08
N ILE A 317 -2.50 -6.23 -12.08
CA ILE A 317 -3.56 -6.27 -13.08
C ILE A 317 -3.29 -5.21 -14.12
N PHE A 318 -2.86 -5.60 -15.32
CA PHE A 318 -2.63 -4.70 -16.45
C PHE A 318 -3.84 -4.71 -17.37
N VAL A 319 -4.34 -3.53 -17.72
CA VAL A 319 -5.50 -3.32 -18.61
C VAL A 319 -5.07 -2.55 -19.84
N TYR A 320 -5.39 -3.09 -21.01
CA TYR A 320 -5.09 -2.50 -22.30
C TYR A 320 -6.38 -2.33 -23.12
N ALA A 321 -6.59 -1.12 -23.64
CA ALA A 321 -7.55 -0.83 -24.68
C ALA A 321 -6.91 0.02 -25.79
N VAL A 322 -7.60 0.22 -26.91
CA VAL A 322 -7.09 1.01 -28.04
C VAL A 322 -6.84 2.49 -27.68
N ASP A 323 -7.56 3.02 -26.69
CA ASP A 323 -7.54 4.41 -26.27
C ASP A 323 -6.95 4.63 -24.87
N MET A 324 -6.55 3.57 -24.15
CA MET A 324 -5.96 3.70 -22.82
C MET A 324 -5.03 2.54 -22.43
N GLN A 325 -4.20 2.76 -21.41
CA GLN A 325 -3.48 1.71 -20.69
C GLN A 325 -3.64 1.95 -19.19
N GLY A 326 -3.78 0.90 -18.40
CA GLY A 326 -3.91 0.99 -16.96
C GLY A 326 -3.26 -0.17 -16.25
N ILE A 327 -2.95 0.03 -14.98
CA ILE A 327 -2.34 -0.98 -14.14
C ILE A 327 -2.83 -0.84 -12.70
N HIS A 328 -2.89 -1.95 -11.97
CA HIS A 328 -3.11 -1.99 -10.53
C HIS A 328 -2.15 -2.97 -9.88
N LEU A 329 -1.24 -2.45 -9.07
CA LEU A 329 -0.19 -3.18 -8.36
C LEU A 329 -0.64 -3.50 -6.95
N ARG A 330 -0.39 -4.72 -6.47
CA ARG A 330 -0.76 -5.18 -5.13
C ARG A 330 0.41 -5.85 -4.43
N ALA A 331 0.69 -5.44 -3.20
CA ALA A 331 1.67 -6.10 -2.34
C ALA A 331 1.14 -7.36 -1.64
N GLY A 332 -0.18 -7.55 -1.60
CA GLY A 332 -0.84 -8.65 -0.87
C GLY A 332 -2.26 -8.96 -1.36
N LYS A 333 -2.86 -10.05 -0.85
CA LYS A 333 -4.28 -10.38 -1.10
C LYS A 333 -5.24 -9.36 -0.47
N ILE A 334 -4.98 -8.93 0.76
CA ILE A 334 -5.75 -7.85 1.39
C ILE A 334 -4.95 -6.57 1.22
N SER A 335 -5.21 -5.85 0.14
CA SER A 335 -4.43 -4.67 -0.24
C SER A 335 -5.31 -3.54 -0.72
N ARG A 336 -4.87 -2.30 -0.52
CA ARG A 336 -5.67 -1.12 -0.86
C ARG A 336 -4.84 0.02 -1.41
N GLY A 337 -5.40 0.69 -2.42
CA GLY A 337 -4.70 1.74 -3.15
C GLY A 337 -5.60 2.70 -3.91
N GLY A 338 -5.16 3.96 -3.99
CA GLY A 338 -5.76 4.94 -4.88
C GLY A 338 -5.46 4.66 -6.35
N ILE A 339 -6.35 5.08 -7.27
CA ILE A 339 -6.12 5.04 -8.72
C ILE A 339 -5.74 6.43 -9.23
N ARG A 340 -4.53 6.59 -9.77
CA ARG A 340 -4.03 7.84 -10.33
C ARG A 340 -4.26 7.95 -11.83
N TRP A 341 -4.70 9.12 -12.28
CA TRP A 341 -4.60 9.49 -13.70
C TRP A 341 -3.21 10.09 -13.95
N SER A 342 -2.35 9.34 -14.64
CA SER A 342 -0.97 9.74 -14.94
C SER A 342 -0.88 10.45 -16.29
N ASP A 343 0.07 11.38 -16.39
CA ASP A 343 0.49 12.07 -17.61
C ASP A 343 1.81 11.50 -18.18
N ARG A 344 2.30 10.37 -17.65
CA ARG A 344 3.56 9.69 -18.02
C ARG A 344 3.32 8.41 -18.82
N PRO A 345 2.94 8.46 -20.11
CA PRO A 345 2.58 7.26 -20.88
C PRO A 345 3.71 6.24 -21.06
N ASP A 346 4.96 6.67 -20.97
CA ASP A 346 6.12 5.82 -21.22
C ASP A 346 6.56 5.02 -19.99
N ASP A 347 6.31 5.52 -18.77
CA ASP A 347 6.79 4.90 -17.52
C ASP A 347 5.83 5.02 -16.32
N PHE A 348 4.51 5.16 -16.57
CA PHE A 348 3.51 5.26 -15.50
C PHE A 348 3.56 4.08 -14.53
N ARG A 349 3.94 2.85 -14.95
CA ARG A 349 4.08 1.73 -14.00
C ARG A 349 5.09 2.05 -12.90
N THR A 350 6.23 2.66 -13.22
CA THR A 350 7.24 3.06 -12.24
C THR A 350 6.66 4.09 -11.27
N GLU A 351 5.95 5.10 -11.79
CA GLU A 351 5.24 6.06 -10.93
C GLU A 351 4.26 5.36 -9.97
N ILE A 352 3.45 4.42 -10.46
CA ILE A 352 2.49 3.68 -9.65
C ILE A 352 3.18 2.75 -8.64
N LEU A 353 4.34 2.18 -8.99
CA LEU A 353 5.14 1.32 -8.14
C LEU A 353 5.71 2.09 -6.94
N ASP A 354 6.30 3.26 -7.17
CA ASP A 354 6.84 4.13 -6.12
C ASP A 354 5.75 4.56 -5.13
N LEU A 355 4.55 4.87 -5.66
CA LEU A 355 3.39 5.21 -4.84
C LEU A 355 2.85 4.01 -4.06
N MET A 356 2.88 2.80 -4.63
CA MET A 356 2.50 1.58 -3.93
C MET A 356 3.43 1.32 -2.75
N GLN A 357 4.75 1.46 -2.93
CA GLN A 357 5.73 1.29 -1.85
C GLN A 357 5.47 2.26 -0.71
N THR A 358 5.29 3.55 -1.03
CA THR A 358 4.95 4.57 -0.03
C THR A 358 3.67 4.19 0.73
N GLN A 359 2.70 3.58 0.04
CA GLN A 359 1.46 3.11 0.65
C GLN A 359 1.67 1.90 1.59
N ILE A 360 2.64 1.02 1.34
CA ILE A 360 2.95 -0.12 2.24
C ILE A 360 3.38 0.40 3.62
N SER A 361 4.35 1.32 3.65
CA SER A 361 4.85 1.90 4.90
C SER A 361 3.74 2.70 5.61
N LYS A 362 2.91 3.43 4.85
CA LYS A 362 1.76 4.17 5.38
C LYS A 362 0.67 3.27 5.97
N ASN A 363 0.46 2.09 5.37
CA ASN A 363 -0.59 1.18 5.80
C ASN A 363 -0.19 0.28 6.98
N ALA A 364 1.01 0.45 7.57
CA ALA A 364 1.45 -0.38 8.69
C ALA A 364 0.53 -0.33 9.93
N LEU A 365 -0.31 0.70 10.04
CA LEU A 365 -1.34 0.85 11.08
C LEU A 365 -2.63 0.06 10.78
N ILE A 366 -2.99 -0.12 9.52
CA ILE A 366 -4.32 -0.58 9.11
C ILE A 366 -4.28 -2.02 8.57
N ILE A 367 -5.45 -2.62 8.33
CA ILE A 367 -5.54 -4.02 7.90
C ILE A 367 -4.94 -4.25 6.49
N PRO A 368 -5.31 -3.50 5.43
CA PRO A 368 -4.84 -3.80 4.09
C PRO A 368 -3.40 -3.32 3.87
N THR A 369 -2.56 -4.18 3.29
CA THR A 369 -1.23 -3.76 2.79
C THR A 369 -1.35 -2.80 1.59
N GLY A 370 -0.21 -2.30 1.11
CA GLY A 370 -0.17 -1.33 0.02
C GLY A 370 -0.63 -1.90 -1.33
N ALA A 371 -1.49 -1.16 -2.01
CA ALA A 371 -1.74 -1.28 -3.44
C ALA A 371 -1.73 0.10 -4.09
N LYS A 372 -1.63 0.15 -5.42
CA LYS A 372 -1.82 1.38 -6.18
C LYS A 372 -2.24 1.08 -7.61
N GLY A 373 -3.19 1.85 -8.11
CA GLY A 373 -3.56 1.82 -9.52
C GLY A 373 -3.18 3.09 -10.25
N GLY A 374 -3.11 3.00 -11.57
CA GLY A 374 -3.08 4.18 -12.41
C GLY A 374 -3.33 3.89 -13.87
N PHE A 375 -3.66 4.92 -14.62
CA PHE A 375 -3.93 4.81 -16.04
C PHE A 375 -3.50 6.05 -16.81
N VAL A 376 -3.30 5.85 -18.11
CA VAL A 376 -3.00 6.88 -19.09
C VAL A 376 -4.00 6.80 -20.23
N VAL A 377 -4.39 7.96 -20.76
CA VAL A 377 -5.24 8.08 -21.94
C VAL A 377 -4.35 8.26 -23.17
N LYS A 378 -4.55 7.45 -24.21
CA LYS A 378 -3.85 7.57 -25.49
C LYS A 378 -4.49 8.69 -26.31
N LYS A 379 -3.69 9.58 -26.89
CA LYS A 379 -4.18 10.71 -27.69
C LYS A 379 -4.71 10.23 -29.04
N ASN A 380 -6.00 9.94 -29.14
CA ASN A 380 -6.68 9.57 -30.39
C ASN A 380 -7.61 10.69 -30.90
N GLY A 381 -7.15 11.95 -30.91
CA GLY A 381 -7.90 13.06 -31.50
C GLY A 381 -9.19 13.51 -30.76
N GLN A 382 -9.40 13.09 -29.51
CA GLN A 382 -10.60 13.45 -28.75
C GLN A 382 -10.61 14.94 -28.35
N GLN A 383 -11.74 15.63 -28.59
CA GLN A 383 -11.94 17.04 -28.24
C GLN A 383 -12.16 17.27 -26.72
N ASP A 384 -12.65 16.26 -25.99
CA ASP A 384 -12.87 16.33 -24.53
C ASP A 384 -12.01 15.32 -23.77
N PHE A 385 -10.86 15.80 -23.26
CA PHE A 385 -9.91 15.01 -22.49
C PHE A 385 -10.51 14.48 -21.17
N LYS A 386 -11.47 15.20 -20.57
CA LYS A 386 -12.09 14.79 -19.30
C LYS A 386 -13.05 13.62 -19.51
N ALA A 387 -13.82 13.63 -20.58
CA ALA A 387 -14.65 12.49 -20.98
C ALA A 387 -13.79 11.25 -21.29
N ALA A 388 -12.65 11.45 -21.97
CA ALA A 388 -11.66 10.40 -22.22
C ALA A 388 -11.17 9.74 -20.93
N GLY A 389 -10.78 10.56 -19.95
CA GLY A 389 -10.29 10.08 -18.66
C GLY A 389 -11.34 9.29 -17.88
N LYS A 390 -12.61 9.73 -17.90
CA LYS A 390 -13.72 8.98 -17.29
C LYS A 390 -13.93 7.62 -17.95
N LYS A 391 -13.92 7.57 -19.29
CA LYS A 391 -14.05 6.31 -20.03
C LYS A 391 -12.91 5.36 -19.69
N ALA A 392 -11.67 5.84 -19.72
CA ALA A 392 -10.49 5.04 -19.40
C ALA A 392 -10.50 4.51 -17.95
N TYR A 393 -10.95 5.33 -17.00
CA TYR A 393 -11.15 4.91 -15.61
C TYR A 393 -12.18 3.77 -15.52
N LEU A 394 -13.34 3.91 -16.16
CA LEU A 394 -14.37 2.86 -16.17
C LEU A 394 -13.82 1.57 -16.81
N THR A 395 -13.12 1.65 -17.94
CA THR A 395 -12.48 0.48 -18.57
C THR A 395 -11.49 -0.20 -17.62
N LEU A 396 -10.68 0.56 -16.89
CA LEU A 396 -9.79 0.01 -15.87
C LEU A 396 -10.60 -0.75 -14.79
N ILE A 397 -11.63 -0.13 -14.20
CA ILE A 397 -12.45 -0.76 -13.14
C ILE A 397 -13.11 -2.06 -13.64
N HIS A 398 -13.67 -2.07 -14.85
CA HIS A 398 -14.22 -3.29 -15.45
C HIS A 398 -13.15 -4.37 -15.62
N GLY A 399 -11.94 -4.02 -16.06
CA GLY A 399 -10.82 -4.96 -16.18
C GLY A 399 -10.34 -5.52 -14.84
N LEU A 400 -10.36 -4.71 -13.77
CA LEU A 400 -10.06 -5.20 -12.42
C LEU A 400 -11.12 -6.20 -11.94
N LEU A 401 -12.41 -5.87 -12.10
CA LEU A 401 -13.52 -6.72 -11.64
C LEU A 401 -13.71 -7.99 -12.49
N ASP A 402 -13.38 -7.95 -13.79
CA ASP A 402 -13.38 -9.15 -14.65
C ASP A 402 -12.44 -10.26 -14.12
N LEU A 403 -11.35 -9.88 -13.44
CA LEU A 403 -10.31 -10.80 -12.96
C LEU A 403 -10.36 -11.07 -11.45
N THR A 404 -11.27 -10.43 -10.73
CA THR A 404 -11.42 -10.55 -9.27
C THR A 404 -12.55 -11.52 -8.94
N ASP A 405 -12.36 -12.37 -7.92
CA ASP A 405 -13.42 -13.28 -7.50
C ASP A 405 -14.53 -12.53 -6.74
N ASN A 406 -15.72 -13.11 -6.65
CA ASN A 406 -16.85 -12.53 -5.94
C ASN A 406 -17.45 -13.52 -4.93
N TYR A 407 -18.33 -13.07 -4.04
CA TYR A 407 -19.12 -13.97 -3.19
C TYR A 407 -20.54 -14.13 -3.73
N SER A 408 -20.98 -15.39 -3.89
CA SER A 408 -22.37 -15.75 -4.16
C SER A 408 -22.84 -16.80 -3.15
N LYS A 409 -23.90 -16.49 -2.40
CA LYS A 409 -24.45 -17.36 -1.34
C LYS A 409 -23.39 -17.87 -0.35
N GLY A 410 -22.46 -16.99 0.05
CA GLY A 410 -21.38 -17.31 1.00
C GLY A 410 -20.22 -18.12 0.42
N LYS A 411 -20.21 -18.42 -0.89
CA LYS A 411 -19.11 -19.12 -1.57
C LYS A 411 -18.38 -18.17 -2.52
N ILE A 412 -17.07 -18.33 -2.61
CA ILE A 412 -16.26 -17.60 -3.59
C ILE A 412 -16.55 -18.18 -4.98
N VAL A 413 -16.85 -17.29 -5.93
CA VAL A 413 -17.16 -17.62 -7.32
C VAL A 413 -16.32 -16.76 -8.26
N LYS A 414 -15.89 -17.34 -9.38
CA LYS A 414 -15.18 -16.64 -10.46
C LYS A 414 -16.20 -16.14 -11.49
N LEU A 415 -15.83 -15.12 -12.27
CA LEU A 415 -16.61 -14.76 -13.45
C LEU A 415 -16.62 -15.94 -14.44
N ALA A 416 -17.77 -16.21 -15.08
CA ALA A 416 -17.87 -17.28 -16.07
C ALA A 416 -16.83 -17.08 -17.18
N ASN A 417 -16.27 -18.20 -17.69
CA ASN A 417 -15.24 -18.22 -18.73
C ASN A 417 -13.86 -17.67 -18.31
N ILE A 418 -13.58 -17.53 -17.01
CA ILE A 418 -12.23 -17.27 -16.50
C ILE A 418 -11.56 -18.59 -16.07
N VAL A 419 -10.37 -18.84 -16.61
CA VAL A 419 -9.43 -19.85 -16.10
C VAL A 419 -8.44 -19.16 -15.17
N ALA A 420 -8.23 -19.72 -13.98
CA ALA A 420 -7.40 -19.11 -12.94
C ALA A 420 -6.34 -20.09 -12.42
N TYR A 421 -5.11 -19.60 -12.31
CA TYR A 421 -3.93 -20.34 -11.83
C TYR A 421 -3.46 -19.91 -10.44
N ASP A 422 -4.27 -19.11 -9.74
CA ASP A 422 -4.04 -18.61 -8.39
C ASP A 422 -5.13 -19.06 -7.42
N ASP A 423 -4.86 -18.83 -6.14
CA ASP A 423 -5.83 -19.02 -5.07
C ASP A 423 -7.06 -18.10 -5.24
N PRO A 424 -8.19 -18.42 -4.57
CA PRO A 424 -9.30 -17.49 -4.45
C PRO A 424 -8.85 -16.10 -3.97
N ASP A 425 -9.25 -15.07 -4.71
CA ASP A 425 -8.87 -13.68 -4.46
C ASP A 425 -10.09 -12.75 -4.64
N PRO A 426 -11.02 -12.75 -3.66
CA PRO A 426 -12.25 -11.99 -3.76
C PRO A 426 -12.14 -10.55 -3.26
N TYR A 427 -11.02 -10.14 -2.64
CA TYR A 427 -10.88 -8.83 -2.01
C TYR A 427 -10.16 -7.84 -2.93
N LEU A 428 -10.87 -6.80 -3.39
CA LEU A 428 -10.34 -5.68 -4.14
C LEU A 428 -11.03 -4.40 -3.69
N VAL A 429 -10.26 -3.44 -3.21
CA VAL A 429 -10.74 -2.11 -2.81
C VAL A 429 -9.90 -1.05 -3.49
N VAL A 430 -10.57 -0.07 -4.09
CA VAL A 430 -9.94 1.08 -4.74
C VAL A 430 -10.23 2.36 -3.97
N ALA A 431 -9.41 3.38 -4.17
CA ALA A 431 -9.64 4.71 -3.62
C ALA A 431 -9.38 5.78 -4.69
N ALA A 432 -9.78 7.01 -4.40
CA ALA A 432 -9.44 8.14 -5.24
C ALA A 432 -7.97 8.58 -5.04
N ASP A 433 -7.37 9.15 -6.09
CA ASP A 433 -6.06 9.81 -6.08
C ASP A 433 -6.11 11.07 -6.97
N LYS A 434 -4.95 11.66 -7.26
CA LYS A 434 -4.78 12.75 -8.22
C LYS A 434 -5.45 12.40 -9.56
N GLY A 435 -6.34 13.29 -9.99
CA GLY A 435 -7.09 13.16 -11.24
C GLY A 435 -8.36 12.31 -11.17
N THR A 436 -8.64 11.64 -10.03
CA THR A 436 -9.80 10.75 -9.85
C THR A 436 -10.62 11.05 -8.59
N ALA A 437 -10.37 12.18 -7.92
CA ALA A 437 -11.02 12.60 -6.67
C ALA A 437 -12.55 12.41 -6.63
N SER A 438 -13.25 12.64 -7.75
CA SER A 438 -14.71 12.53 -7.83
C SER A 438 -15.21 11.23 -8.50
N PHE A 439 -14.37 10.19 -8.61
CA PHE A 439 -14.69 8.98 -9.38
C PHE A 439 -15.09 7.78 -8.52
N SER A 440 -15.00 7.85 -7.18
CA SER A 440 -15.38 6.74 -6.29
C SER A 440 -16.82 6.26 -6.52
N ASP A 441 -17.78 7.19 -6.68
CA ASP A 441 -19.17 6.82 -6.98
C ASP A 441 -19.31 6.07 -8.31
N MET A 442 -18.47 6.40 -9.31
CA MET A 442 -18.47 5.69 -10.59
C MET A 442 -17.93 4.27 -10.42
N ALA A 443 -16.90 4.08 -9.61
CA ALA A 443 -16.37 2.75 -9.30
C ALA A 443 -17.38 1.90 -8.52
N ASN A 444 -18.09 2.48 -7.53
CA ASN A 444 -19.15 1.79 -6.79
C ASN A 444 -20.34 1.43 -7.69
N ALA A 445 -20.68 2.29 -8.65
CA ALA A 445 -21.71 1.97 -9.65
C ALA A 445 -21.32 0.75 -10.50
N VAL A 446 -20.08 0.68 -10.98
CA VAL A 446 -19.59 -0.51 -11.71
C VAL A 446 -19.59 -1.74 -10.80
N ALA A 447 -19.13 -1.64 -9.55
CA ALA A 447 -19.20 -2.75 -8.60
C ALA A 447 -20.62 -3.29 -8.39
N ALA A 448 -21.63 -2.40 -8.38
CA ALA A 448 -23.03 -2.79 -8.31
C ALA A 448 -23.50 -3.55 -9.57
N GLU A 449 -23.03 -3.18 -10.77
CA GLU A 449 -23.32 -3.93 -12.02
C GLU A 449 -22.80 -5.37 -11.96
N TYR A 450 -21.66 -5.60 -11.31
CA TYR A 450 -21.08 -6.93 -11.08
C TYR A 450 -21.71 -7.68 -9.90
N THR A 451 -22.67 -7.06 -9.20
CA THR A 451 -23.17 -7.54 -7.90
C THR A 451 -22.02 -7.89 -6.95
N TYR A 452 -20.96 -7.08 -6.99
CA TYR A 452 -19.75 -7.33 -6.25
C TYR A 452 -20.02 -7.23 -4.75
N TRP A 453 -19.48 -8.18 -3.97
CA TRP A 453 -19.92 -8.40 -2.59
C TRP A 453 -19.70 -7.22 -1.65
N LEU A 454 -18.69 -6.39 -1.93
CA LEU A 454 -18.38 -5.16 -1.20
C LEU A 454 -19.37 -4.02 -1.46
N GLY A 455 -20.12 -4.05 -2.57
CA GLY A 455 -21.07 -2.98 -2.92
C GLY A 455 -20.43 -1.59 -2.85
N ASP A 456 -21.04 -0.69 -2.07
CA ASP A 456 -20.56 0.69 -1.83
C ASP A 456 -19.27 0.78 -0.98
N GLY A 457 -18.76 -0.36 -0.49
CA GLY A 457 -17.44 -0.49 0.12
C GLY A 457 -16.31 -0.77 -0.87
N PHE A 458 -16.60 -0.94 -2.17
CA PHE A 458 -15.58 -1.22 -3.19
C PHE A 458 -14.63 -0.03 -3.40
N ALA A 459 -15.18 1.17 -3.49
CA ALA A 459 -14.45 2.42 -3.59
C ALA A 459 -14.77 3.31 -2.39
N SER A 460 -13.75 3.62 -1.59
CA SER A 460 -13.89 4.49 -0.41
C SER A 460 -13.94 5.97 -0.78
N GLY A 461 -14.54 6.79 0.09
CA GLY A 461 -14.59 8.25 -0.09
C GLY A 461 -15.57 8.71 -1.17
N GLY A 462 -16.58 7.88 -1.47
CA GLY A 462 -17.73 8.27 -2.29
C GLY A 462 -18.76 9.09 -1.50
N SER A 463 -19.86 9.48 -2.14
CA SER A 463 -20.90 10.36 -1.56
C SER A 463 -21.61 9.80 -0.33
N HIS A 464 -21.56 8.47 -0.13
CA HIS A 464 -22.16 7.77 1.01
C HIS A 464 -21.12 7.38 2.09
N GLY A 465 -19.85 7.73 1.90
CA GLY A 465 -18.75 7.47 2.83
C GLY A 465 -18.48 8.62 3.79
N TYR A 466 -17.34 8.56 4.48
CA TYR A 466 -16.89 9.65 5.33
C TYR A 466 -16.17 10.72 4.49
N ASP A 467 -16.63 11.97 4.55
CA ASP A 467 -15.96 13.10 3.91
C ASP A 467 -14.79 13.57 4.80
N HIS A 468 -13.57 13.22 4.42
CA HIS A 468 -12.37 13.53 5.22
C HIS A 468 -12.16 15.03 5.44
N LYS A 469 -12.59 15.87 4.47
CA LYS A 469 -12.49 17.33 4.58
C LYS A 469 -13.52 17.88 5.53
N ALA A 470 -14.76 17.38 5.48
CA ALA A 470 -15.80 17.76 6.42
C ALA A 470 -15.45 17.32 7.86
N LEU A 471 -14.86 16.13 8.02
CA LEU A 471 -14.40 15.62 9.31
C LEU A 471 -13.10 16.28 9.80
N GLY A 472 -12.32 16.85 8.87
CA GLY A 472 -10.96 17.35 9.11
C GLY A 472 -10.01 16.30 9.68
N ILE A 473 -10.30 15.01 9.45
CA ILE A 473 -9.73 13.92 10.26
C ILE A 473 -8.22 13.78 10.06
N THR A 474 -7.73 13.98 8.83
CA THR A 474 -6.29 13.97 8.53
C THR A 474 -5.56 15.11 9.23
N ALA A 475 -6.13 16.32 9.24
CA ALA A 475 -5.55 17.46 9.96
C ALA A 475 -5.59 17.24 11.48
N ARG A 476 -6.70 16.70 12.00
CA ARG A 476 -6.86 16.37 13.43
C ARG A 476 -5.81 15.34 13.88
N GLY A 477 -5.60 14.27 13.10
CA GLY A 477 -4.57 13.26 13.38
C GLY A 477 -3.16 13.85 13.45
N ALA A 478 -2.76 14.62 12.43
CA ALA A 478 -1.45 15.27 12.42
C ALA A 478 -1.30 16.29 13.56
N TRP A 479 -2.40 16.93 13.95
CA TRP A 479 -2.41 17.86 15.07
C TRP A 479 -2.21 17.17 16.44
N GLU A 480 -2.67 15.93 16.62
CA GLU A 480 -2.35 15.14 17.82
C GLU A 480 -0.84 14.93 17.97
N CYS A 481 -0.14 14.65 16.87
CA CYS A 481 1.32 14.53 16.83
C CYS A 481 2.01 15.88 17.12
N VAL A 482 1.51 16.98 16.55
CA VAL A 482 2.00 18.34 16.84
C VAL A 482 1.82 18.68 18.33
N LYS A 483 0.65 18.39 18.92
CA LYS A 483 0.41 18.60 20.36
C LYS A 483 1.44 17.85 21.21
N ARG A 484 1.78 16.61 20.85
CA ARG A 484 2.80 15.81 21.56
C ARG A 484 4.17 16.49 21.53
N HIS A 485 4.62 16.96 20.36
CA HIS A 485 5.89 17.67 20.25
C HIS A 485 5.96 18.94 21.09
N PHE A 486 4.88 19.72 21.12
CA PHE A 486 4.81 20.93 21.94
C PHE A 486 4.69 20.63 23.44
N HIS A 487 3.94 19.60 23.83
CA HIS A 487 3.87 19.13 25.22
C HIS A 487 5.26 18.76 25.75
N GLU A 488 6.07 18.08 24.94
CA GLU A 488 7.46 17.74 25.26
C GLU A 488 8.42 18.93 25.27
N LEU A 489 8.00 20.09 24.74
CA LEU A 489 8.69 21.37 24.84
C LEU A 489 8.13 22.25 25.97
N GLY A 490 7.15 21.76 26.73
CA GLY A 490 6.50 22.50 27.81
C GLY A 490 5.58 23.63 27.34
N LEU A 491 5.03 23.53 26.12
CA LEU A 491 4.05 24.47 25.57
C LEU A 491 2.73 23.76 25.25
N ASP A 492 1.62 24.28 25.75
CA ASP A 492 0.28 23.82 25.39
C ASP A 492 -0.28 24.67 24.24
N THR A 493 -0.40 24.07 23.05
CA THR A 493 -0.88 24.74 21.83
C THR A 493 -2.34 25.16 21.91
N GLN A 494 -3.10 24.66 22.88
CA GLN A 494 -4.51 24.99 23.05
C GLN A 494 -4.71 26.25 23.88
N THR A 495 -3.74 26.60 24.74
CA THR A 495 -3.87 27.72 25.69
C THR A 495 -2.77 28.78 25.54
N GLN A 496 -1.66 28.48 24.86
CA GLN A 496 -0.52 29.38 24.70
C GLN A 496 -0.26 29.72 23.24
N ALA A 497 0.03 30.99 22.95
CA ALA A 497 0.26 31.47 21.59
C ALA A 497 1.63 31.02 21.03
N PHE A 498 1.64 30.63 19.74
CA PHE A 498 2.84 30.17 19.02
C PHE A 498 2.78 30.61 17.55
N THR A 499 3.96 30.75 16.93
CA THR A 499 4.11 31.24 15.55
C THR A 499 4.09 30.11 14.53
N VAL A 500 3.42 30.33 13.39
CA VAL A 500 3.26 29.32 12.33
C VAL A 500 3.62 29.88 10.97
N VAL A 501 4.44 29.15 10.22
CA VAL A 501 4.53 29.25 8.75
C VAL A 501 3.83 28.04 8.16
N GLY A 502 2.97 28.27 7.16
CA GLY A 502 2.14 27.23 6.57
C GLY A 502 2.34 27.04 5.07
N ILE A 503 2.25 25.79 4.60
CA ILE A 503 2.21 25.46 3.17
C ILE A 503 0.79 25.01 2.82
N GLY A 504 0.05 25.85 2.09
CA GLY A 504 -1.34 25.60 1.68
C GLY A 504 -2.20 26.86 1.67
N SER A 505 -3.51 26.66 1.58
CA SER A 505 -4.54 27.70 1.56
C SER A 505 -5.76 27.27 2.38
N MET A 506 -6.55 28.24 2.84
CA MET A 506 -7.69 27.98 3.71
C MET A 506 -8.82 27.18 3.04
N ASP A 507 -8.90 27.11 1.71
CA ASP A 507 -9.84 26.23 1.00
C ASP A 507 -9.37 24.76 0.94
N GLY A 508 -8.11 24.50 1.30
CA GLY A 508 -7.52 23.16 1.34
C GLY A 508 -8.04 22.34 2.52
N ASP A 509 -8.16 21.02 2.32
CA ASP A 509 -8.59 20.07 3.34
C ASP A 509 -7.68 20.13 4.59
N VAL A 510 -6.43 19.69 4.44
CA VAL A 510 -5.52 19.56 5.58
C VAL A 510 -5.09 20.93 6.12
N PHE A 511 -4.76 21.87 5.22
CA PHE A 511 -4.32 23.20 5.63
C PHE A 511 -5.42 23.96 6.37
N GLY A 512 -6.60 24.05 5.76
CA GLY A 512 -7.72 24.80 6.28
C GLY A 512 -8.20 24.28 7.62
N ASN A 513 -8.41 22.96 7.72
CA ASN A 513 -8.76 22.33 8.99
C ASN A 513 -7.67 22.53 10.05
N GLY A 514 -6.39 22.28 9.72
CA GLY A 514 -5.28 22.41 10.66
C GLY A 514 -5.14 23.81 11.25
N MET A 515 -5.33 24.85 10.43
CA MET A 515 -5.27 26.24 10.89
C MET A 515 -6.46 26.65 11.76
N LEU A 516 -7.47 25.81 11.94
CA LEU A 516 -8.62 26.04 12.81
C LEU A 516 -8.60 25.18 14.10
N LEU A 517 -7.61 24.28 14.26
CA LEU A 517 -7.50 23.40 15.42
C LEU A 517 -6.91 24.06 16.68
N SER A 518 -6.49 25.32 16.58
CA SER A 518 -6.13 26.12 17.76
C SER A 518 -6.41 27.62 17.55
N PRO A 519 -7.09 28.28 18.50
CA PRO A 519 -7.25 29.73 18.49
C PRO A 519 -5.93 30.46 18.79
N CYS A 520 -4.94 29.77 19.36
CA CYS A 520 -3.66 30.33 19.78
C CYS A 520 -2.63 30.45 18.63
N ILE A 521 -2.97 30.00 17.42
CA ILE A 521 -2.11 30.12 16.24
C ILE A 521 -1.88 31.59 15.87
N ARG A 522 -0.61 32.00 15.80
CA ARG A 522 -0.17 33.24 15.16
C ARG A 522 0.41 32.89 13.79
N LEU A 523 -0.45 32.90 12.75
CA LEU A 523 -0.04 32.59 11.38
C LEU A 523 0.74 33.77 10.80
N VAL A 524 2.07 33.66 10.77
CA VAL A 524 2.95 34.76 10.32
C VAL A 524 3.21 34.75 8.82
N ALA A 525 3.10 33.58 8.19
CA ALA A 525 3.05 33.47 6.74
C ALA A 525 2.38 32.16 6.29
N ALA A 526 1.84 32.17 5.08
CA ALA A 526 1.42 30.97 4.39
C ALA A 526 1.60 31.13 2.88
N PHE A 527 1.84 30.04 2.15
CA PHE A 527 1.90 30.11 0.69
C PHE A 527 1.23 28.90 0.03
N SER A 528 0.59 29.14 -1.11
CA SER A 528 -0.10 28.13 -1.92
C SER A 528 0.51 28.05 -3.33
N GLY A 529 -0.16 27.35 -4.26
CA GLY A 529 0.24 27.36 -5.67
C GLY A 529 0.12 28.75 -6.32
N GLN A 530 -0.68 29.66 -5.75
CA GLN A 530 -1.00 30.95 -6.37
C GLN A 530 -0.54 32.16 -5.56
N HIS A 531 -0.63 32.11 -4.24
CA HIS A 531 -0.46 33.29 -3.38
C HIS A 531 0.53 33.05 -2.24
N ILE A 532 1.11 34.14 -1.74
CA ILE A 532 1.92 34.21 -0.53
C ILE A 532 1.23 35.22 0.41
N PHE A 533 0.74 34.74 1.55
CA PHE A 533 0.20 35.52 2.67
C PHE A 533 1.31 35.79 3.69
N ILE A 534 1.42 37.03 4.16
CA ILE A 534 2.40 37.45 5.17
C ILE A 534 1.72 38.37 6.18
N ASP A 535 1.90 38.07 7.46
CA ASP A 535 1.49 38.90 8.57
C ASP A 535 2.58 38.88 9.66
N PRO A 536 3.54 39.84 9.68
CA PRO A 536 4.72 39.76 10.55
C PRO A 536 4.42 39.80 12.05
N ASN A 537 3.28 40.37 12.46
CA ASN A 537 2.88 40.46 13.85
C ASN A 537 1.34 40.33 14.01
N PRO A 538 0.77 39.13 13.80
CA PRO A 538 -0.67 38.92 13.88
C PRO A 538 -1.19 39.29 15.27
N PRO A 539 -2.31 40.03 15.38
CA PRO A 539 -2.83 40.47 16.67
C PRO A 539 -3.28 39.29 17.53
N LYS A 540 -3.18 39.44 18.87
CA LYS A 540 -3.58 38.40 19.85
C LYS A 540 -5.09 38.24 20.04
N THR A 541 -5.89 38.93 19.23
CA THR A 541 -7.36 38.91 19.28
C THR A 541 -7.92 37.71 18.51
N ASP A 542 -9.19 37.38 18.68
CA ASP A 542 -9.84 36.32 17.89
C ASP A 542 -10.05 36.69 16.40
N ALA A 543 -9.82 37.95 16.00
CA ALA A 543 -10.09 38.43 14.65
C ALA A 543 -9.37 37.62 13.54
N PRO A 544 -8.05 37.33 13.61
CA PRO A 544 -7.38 36.51 12.59
C PRO A 544 -7.86 35.06 12.56
N PHE A 545 -8.31 34.51 13.70
CA PHE A 545 -8.91 33.17 13.73
C PHE A 545 -10.29 33.17 13.04
N ASN A 546 -11.14 34.14 13.38
CA ASN A 546 -12.45 34.30 12.78
C ASN A 546 -12.36 34.55 11.26
N GLU A 547 -11.35 35.28 10.81
CA GLU A 547 -11.11 35.52 9.39
C GLU A 547 -10.67 34.26 8.64
N ARG A 548 -9.74 33.47 9.21
CA ARG A 548 -9.40 32.15 8.67
C ARG A 548 -10.64 31.25 8.57
N ARG A 549 -11.49 31.25 9.59
CA ARG A 549 -12.76 30.49 9.58
C ARG A 549 -13.71 30.97 8.48
N ARG A 550 -13.81 32.28 8.24
CA ARG A 550 -14.61 32.85 7.14
C ARG A 550 -14.08 32.37 5.79
N LEU A 551 -12.76 32.41 5.58
CA LEU A 551 -12.14 31.93 4.34
C LEU A 551 -12.37 30.43 4.13
N PHE A 552 -12.22 29.60 5.17
CA PHE A 552 -12.47 28.16 5.08
C PHE A 552 -13.91 27.85 4.65
N ALA A 553 -14.88 28.60 5.17
CA ALA A 553 -16.30 28.43 4.83
C ALA A 553 -16.68 28.99 3.44
N MET A 554 -15.82 29.81 2.84
CA MET A 554 -16.07 30.43 1.53
C MET A 554 -15.63 29.50 0.39
N PRO A 555 -16.54 29.03 -0.48
CA PRO A 555 -16.18 28.12 -1.57
C PRO A 555 -15.19 28.75 -2.55
N GLY A 556 -14.09 28.04 -2.83
CA GLY A 556 -13.07 28.49 -3.78
C GLY A 556 -12.26 29.71 -3.30
N SER A 557 -12.24 29.97 -1.98
CA SER A 557 -11.46 31.06 -1.41
C SER A 557 -9.97 30.90 -1.67
N SER A 558 -9.28 32.03 -1.64
CA SER A 558 -7.84 32.14 -1.77
C SER A 558 -7.30 33.08 -0.68
N TRP A 559 -5.97 33.17 -0.59
CA TRP A 559 -5.37 34.17 0.30
C TRP A 559 -5.71 35.61 -0.10
N ASP A 560 -6.01 35.89 -1.37
CA ASP A 560 -6.35 37.26 -1.80
C ASP A 560 -7.70 37.74 -1.27
N ASP A 561 -8.56 36.80 -0.85
CA ASP A 561 -9.84 37.09 -0.21
C ASP A 561 -9.70 37.48 1.27
N TYR A 562 -8.49 37.38 1.86
CA TYR A 562 -8.23 37.74 3.25
C TYR A 562 -8.41 39.24 3.47
N ASP A 563 -9.15 39.63 4.52
CA ASP A 563 -9.36 41.03 4.87
C ASP A 563 -8.02 41.71 5.22
N ARG A 564 -7.51 42.51 4.28
CA ARG A 564 -6.22 43.20 4.39
C ARG A 564 -6.19 44.19 5.57
N ASN A 565 -7.33 44.61 6.13
CA ASN A 565 -7.36 45.46 7.33
C ASN A 565 -6.97 44.72 8.61
N LEU A 566 -7.01 43.38 8.60
CA LEU A 566 -6.61 42.54 9.73
C LEU A 566 -5.13 42.16 9.70
N ILE A 567 -4.43 42.43 8.59
CA ILE A 567 -3.01 42.15 8.41
C ILE A 567 -2.19 43.25 9.11
N SER A 568 -1.20 42.87 9.91
CA SER A 568 -0.34 43.84 10.60
C SER A 568 0.54 44.64 9.64
N ALA A 569 1.06 45.77 10.13
CA ALA A 569 1.96 46.63 9.37
C ALA A 569 3.15 45.83 8.79
N GLY A 570 3.42 46.05 7.50
CA GLY A 570 4.47 45.36 6.77
C GLY A 570 4.09 43.99 6.20
N GLY A 571 2.86 43.51 6.44
CA GLY A 571 2.30 42.30 5.83
C GLY A 571 1.56 42.57 4.52
N GLY A 572 1.04 41.50 3.91
CA GLY A 572 0.22 41.56 2.70
C GLY A 572 0.00 40.21 2.04
N VAL A 573 -0.77 40.23 0.96
CA VAL A 573 -0.99 39.07 0.09
C VAL A 573 -0.46 39.38 -1.30
N TYR A 574 0.39 38.48 -1.80
CA TYR A 574 1.13 38.63 -3.05
C TYR A 574 0.94 37.41 -3.95
N LEU A 575 1.03 37.60 -5.27
CA LEU A 575 1.10 36.49 -6.22
C LEU A 575 2.44 35.77 -6.08
N ARG A 576 2.42 34.42 -6.06
CA ARG A 576 3.64 33.60 -6.03
C ARG A 576 4.50 33.81 -7.28
N SER A 577 3.90 34.14 -8.42
CA SER A 577 4.59 34.46 -9.68
C SER A 577 5.13 35.89 -9.76
N ALA A 578 4.92 36.71 -8.72
CA ALA A 578 5.39 38.08 -8.72
C ALA A 578 6.93 38.13 -8.73
N LYS A 579 7.49 38.92 -9.66
CA LYS A 579 8.93 39.14 -9.79
C LYS A 579 9.48 40.16 -8.79
N ASN A 580 8.61 41.01 -8.24
CA ASN A 580 8.95 42.09 -7.32
C ASN A 580 7.89 42.20 -6.22
N ILE A 581 8.15 41.56 -5.09
CA ILE A 581 7.39 41.67 -3.84
C ILE A 581 8.15 42.66 -2.94
N PRO A 582 7.52 43.77 -2.52
CA PRO A 582 8.16 44.71 -1.59
C PRO A 582 8.40 44.03 -0.24
N VAL A 583 9.60 44.21 0.30
CA VAL A 583 9.99 43.68 1.62
C VAL A 583 9.99 44.85 2.60
N SER A 584 9.03 44.83 3.53
CA SER A 584 8.88 45.84 4.58
C SER A 584 10.01 45.77 5.62
N PRO A 585 10.28 46.84 6.38
CA PRO A 585 11.23 46.83 7.48
C PRO A 585 10.93 45.73 8.52
N GLU A 586 9.65 45.45 8.77
CA GLU A 586 9.17 44.39 9.66
C GLU A 586 9.58 43.01 9.13
N LEU A 587 9.37 42.76 7.83
CA LEU A 587 9.73 41.51 7.16
C LEU A 587 11.25 41.33 7.08
N GLN A 588 11.99 42.41 6.81
CA GLN A 588 13.47 42.42 6.84
C GLN A 588 14.01 42.02 8.22
N LYS A 589 13.41 42.58 9.29
CA LYS A 589 13.81 42.28 10.68
C LYS A 589 13.51 40.83 11.04
N TRP A 590 12.32 40.32 10.70
CA TRP A 590 11.93 38.95 11.03
C TRP A 590 12.76 37.91 10.26
N LEU A 591 12.92 38.09 8.94
CA LEU A 591 13.65 37.13 8.09
C LEU A 591 15.18 37.32 8.12
N GLY A 592 15.67 38.43 8.70
CA GLY A 592 17.10 38.74 8.76
C GLY A 592 17.70 39.11 7.40
N ILE A 593 16.92 39.75 6.51
CA ILE A 593 17.32 40.08 5.14
C ILE A 593 17.46 41.59 4.94
N ARG A 594 18.27 42.01 3.96
CA ARG A 594 18.55 43.43 3.64
C ARG A 594 17.91 43.90 2.33
N TYR A 595 17.30 43.01 1.57
CA TYR A 595 16.68 43.32 0.29
C TYR A 595 15.40 44.13 0.47
N LYS A 596 15.17 45.11 -0.40
CA LYS A 596 13.92 45.90 -0.43
C LYS A 596 12.82 45.25 -1.27
N THR A 597 13.20 44.35 -2.18
CA THR A 597 12.30 43.61 -3.06
C THR A 597 12.84 42.19 -3.30
N LEU A 598 11.95 41.21 -3.43
CA LEU A 598 12.28 39.82 -3.78
C LEU A 598 11.30 39.28 -4.82
N ASP A 599 11.67 38.28 -5.59
CA ASP A 599 10.69 37.46 -6.31
C ASP A 599 10.00 36.46 -5.36
N GLY A 600 8.87 35.91 -5.79
CA GLY A 600 8.07 35.00 -4.98
C GLY A 600 8.78 33.69 -4.60
N GLU A 601 9.57 33.11 -5.50
CA GLU A 601 10.29 31.86 -5.21
C GLU A 601 11.38 32.08 -4.16
N THR A 602 12.12 33.18 -4.27
CA THR A 602 13.12 33.58 -3.27
C THR A 602 12.48 33.90 -1.92
N LEU A 603 11.32 34.56 -1.90
CA LEU A 603 10.60 34.82 -0.66
C LEU A 603 10.14 33.52 0.02
N VAL A 604 9.62 32.54 -0.73
CA VAL A 604 9.25 31.23 -0.19
C VAL A 604 10.44 30.54 0.48
N ARG A 605 11.64 30.59 -0.11
CA ARG A 605 12.86 30.03 0.52
C ARG A 605 13.17 30.67 1.87
N TYR A 606 12.99 31.99 2.00
CA TYR A 606 13.18 32.67 3.29
C TYR A 606 12.09 32.34 4.30
N LEU A 607 10.84 32.17 3.86
CA LEU A 607 9.74 31.77 4.73
C LEU A 607 9.91 30.33 5.26
N LEU A 608 10.33 29.40 4.40
CA LEU A 608 10.63 28.01 4.79
C LEU A 608 11.73 27.93 5.85
N THR A 609 12.73 28.81 5.76
CA THR A 609 13.85 28.85 6.72
C THR A 609 13.60 29.80 7.89
N ALA A 610 12.44 30.46 7.98
CA ALA A 610 12.17 31.46 9.01
C ALA A 610 12.20 30.86 10.43
N GLN A 611 12.54 31.69 11.42
CA GLN A 611 12.46 31.28 12.81
C GLN A 611 10.99 31.35 13.26
N VAL A 612 10.40 30.18 13.49
CA VAL A 612 9.01 30.00 13.93
C VAL A 612 8.88 28.79 14.87
N ASP A 613 7.76 28.69 15.57
CA ASP A 613 7.50 27.54 16.45
C ASP A 613 7.05 26.32 15.63
N LEU A 614 6.18 26.51 14.64
CA LEU A 614 5.65 25.45 13.78
C LEU A 614 5.81 25.77 12.29
N LEU A 615 6.33 24.80 11.53
CA LEU A 615 6.14 24.71 10.08
C LEU A 615 5.05 23.66 9.81
N TRP A 616 3.92 24.10 9.27
CA TRP A 616 2.76 23.23 8.99
C TRP A 616 2.63 22.94 7.49
N LEU A 617 2.64 21.66 7.13
CA LEU A 617 2.51 21.22 5.74
C LEU A 617 1.09 20.72 5.51
N GLY A 618 0.26 21.54 4.88
CA GLY A 618 -1.11 21.20 4.50
C GLY A 618 -1.32 21.07 2.99
N GLY A 619 -0.26 21.20 2.19
CA GLY A 619 -0.25 21.07 0.74
C GLY A 619 0.86 20.14 0.26
N ILE A 620 0.67 19.53 -0.91
CA ILE A 620 1.61 18.59 -1.50
C ILE A 620 2.85 19.27 -2.10
N GLY A 621 3.97 18.54 -2.14
CA GLY A 621 5.22 18.94 -2.79
C GLY A 621 6.42 18.78 -1.87
N THR A 622 7.59 18.48 -2.44
CA THR A 622 8.82 18.26 -1.65
C THR A 622 9.64 19.54 -1.58
N TYR A 623 9.45 20.26 -0.46
CA TYR A 623 10.03 21.58 -0.20
C TYR A 623 11.37 21.52 0.54
N VAL A 624 11.70 20.37 1.13
CA VAL A 624 12.94 20.22 1.91
C VAL A 624 13.67 18.93 1.52
N LYS A 625 14.95 19.04 1.23
CA LYS A 625 15.88 17.92 1.00
C LYS A 625 17.01 17.92 2.02
N ALA A 626 17.76 16.83 2.13
CA ALA A 626 19.03 16.86 2.86
C ALA A 626 20.08 17.67 2.08
N SER A 627 21.04 18.25 2.80
CA SER A 627 22.17 18.96 2.17
C SER A 627 23.02 18.07 1.26
N SER A 628 22.99 16.75 1.45
CA SER A 628 23.69 15.75 0.64
C SER A 628 22.97 15.38 -0.66
N GLU A 629 21.70 15.74 -0.81
CA GLU A 629 20.90 15.46 -2.01
C GLU A 629 20.97 16.64 -2.99
N LYS A 630 20.89 16.37 -4.28
CA LYS A 630 20.70 17.42 -5.30
C LYS A 630 19.22 17.65 -5.58
N HIS A 631 18.87 18.81 -6.12
CA HIS A 631 17.47 19.12 -6.43
C HIS A 631 16.89 18.13 -7.44
N GLU A 632 17.69 17.76 -8.44
CA GLU A 632 17.31 16.87 -9.53
C GLU A 632 17.06 15.42 -9.08
N GLU A 633 17.60 15.03 -7.92
CA GLU A 633 17.48 13.67 -7.34
C GLU A 633 16.14 13.47 -6.61
N VAL A 634 15.45 14.55 -6.22
CA VAL A 634 14.23 14.51 -5.37
C VAL A 634 12.96 14.13 -6.15
N GLY A 635 12.97 14.23 -7.49
CA GLY A 635 11.86 13.83 -8.35
C GLY A 635 10.69 14.84 -8.48
N ASP A 636 10.60 15.85 -7.62
CA ASP A 636 9.58 16.93 -7.70
C ASP A 636 10.11 18.21 -8.37
N ARG A 637 10.24 18.20 -9.70
CA ARG A 637 10.83 19.32 -10.45
C ARG A 637 10.09 20.65 -10.28
N ASN A 638 8.80 20.63 -9.97
CA ASN A 638 8.00 21.85 -9.82
C ASN A 638 8.40 22.71 -8.61
N ASN A 639 9.05 22.09 -7.62
CA ASN A 639 9.49 22.78 -6.42
C ASN A 639 11.02 22.99 -6.36
N ASP A 640 11.77 22.68 -7.42
CA ASP A 640 13.24 22.82 -7.45
C ASP A 640 13.70 24.23 -7.05
N ASN A 641 13.06 25.27 -7.59
CA ASN A 641 13.43 26.67 -7.35
C ASN A 641 13.15 27.16 -5.91
N VAL A 642 12.25 26.49 -5.19
CA VAL A 642 11.84 26.88 -3.83
C VAL A 642 12.38 25.94 -2.75
N ARG A 643 12.92 24.78 -3.13
CA ARG A 643 13.39 23.76 -2.20
C ARG A 643 14.60 24.25 -1.41
N VAL A 644 14.64 23.92 -0.13
CA VAL A 644 15.73 24.28 0.78
C VAL A 644 16.36 23.04 1.43
N ASP A 645 17.54 23.23 2.00
CA ASP A 645 18.22 22.18 2.77
C ASP A 645 17.68 22.12 4.19
N ALA A 646 17.50 20.91 4.72
CA ALA A 646 16.97 20.68 6.06
C ALA A 646 17.85 21.32 7.14
N ALA A 647 19.18 21.32 6.95
CA ALA A 647 20.15 21.99 7.80
C ALA A 647 19.92 23.51 7.98
N THR A 648 19.15 24.15 7.08
CA THR A 648 18.86 25.60 7.15
C THR A 648 17.53 25.94 7.83
N LEU A 649 16.72 24.93 8.14
CA LEU A 649 15.44 25.11 8.81
C LEU A 649 15.63 25.58 10.25
N ARG A 650 14.74 26.50 10.67
CA ARG A 650 14.75 27.09 12.03
C ARG A 650 13.41 26.95 12.75
N ALA A 651 12.46 26.22 12.17
CA ALA A 651 11.26 25.82 12.90
C ALA A 651 11.64 24.97 14.12
N LYS A 652 10.85 25.00 15.19
CA LYS A 652 11.06 24.07 16.32
C LYS A 652 10.37 22.73 16.07
N VAL A 653 9.15 22.79 15.54
CA VAL A 653 8.30 21.64 15.22
C VAL A 653 7.91 21.71 13.75
N VAL A 654 7.91 20.57 13.09
CA VAL A 654 7.31 20.36 11.76
C VAL A 654 6.12 19.42 11.94
N GLY A 655 4.97 19.79 11.38
CA GLY A 655 3.80 18.91 11.28
C GLY A 655 3.52 18.57 9.81
N GLU A 656 3.65 17.29 9.45
CA GLU A 656 3.46 16.81 8.08
C GLU A 656 2.03 16.29 7.84
N GLY A 657 1.07 17.21 7.81
CA GLY A 657 -0.33 16.87 7.51
C GLY A 657 -0.54 16.40 6.06
N ALA A 658 0.26 16.90 5.11
CA ALA A 658 0.27 16.47 3.72
C ALA A 658 1.43 15.50 3.45
N ASN A 659 1.32 14.72 2.36
CA ASN A 659 2.38 13.77 1.99
C ASN A 659 3.57 14.48 1.29
N LEU A 660 4.76 13.88 1.44
CA LEU A 660 5.98 14.18 0.67
C LEU A 660 6.51 15.61 0.82
N GLY A 661 6.32 16.23 1.99
CA GLY A 661 6.88 17.54 2.30
C GLY A 661 8.41 17.59 2.34
N PHE A 662 8.99 16.50 2.85
CA PHE A 662 10.41 16.29 3.07
C PHE A 662 10.85 14.99 2.38
N THR A 663 12.09 14.95 1.88
CA THR A 663 12.75 13.65 1.65
C THR A 663 13.01 12.96 2.98
N GLN A 664 13.13 11.64 2.99
CA GLN A 664 13.43 10.90 4.23
C GLN A 664 14.77 11.34 4.85
N LYS A 665 15.81 11.55 4.03
CA LYS A 665 17.10 12.09 4.47
C LYS A 665 16.96 13.50 5.07
N ALA A 666 16.08 14.35 4.54
CA ALA A 666 15.83 15.68 5.10
C ALA A 666 15.22 15.60 6.51
N ARG A 667 14.28 14.68 6.74
CA ARG A 667 13.70 14.47 8.08
C ARG A 667 14.77 14.08 9.08
N ILE A 668 15.67 13.18 8.69
CA ILE A 668 16.80 12.73 9.52
C ILE A 668 17.77 13.90 9.80
N GLU A 669 18.19 14.65 8.77
CA GLU A 669 19.08 15.80 8.92
C GLU A 669 18.48 16.88 9.84
N TYR A 670 17.20 17.22 9.66
CA TYR A 670 16.51 18.18 10.51
C TYR A 670 16.37 17.70 11.96
N ALA A 671 16.07 16.40 12.16
CA ALA A 671 15.99 15.80 13.49
C ALA A 671 17.35 15.77 14.20
N LEU A 672 18.44 15.47 13.49
CA LEU A 672 19.81 15.55 14.01
C LEU A 672 20.20 16.98 14.41
N GLY A 673 19.64 17.99 13.73
CA GLY A 673 19.75 19.40 14.09
C GLY A 673 18.95 19.81 15.34
N GLY A 674 18.19 18.90 15.94
CA GLY A 674 17.33 19.16 17.11
C GLY A 674 15.90 19.57 16.77
N GLY A 675 15.53 19.59 15.49
CA GLY A 675 14.15 19.82 15.05
C GLY A 675 13.23 18.66 15.42
N ARG A 676 11.97 18.94 15.79
CA ARG A 676 10.98 17.89 16.07
C ARG A 676 10.13 17.61 14.83
N ILE A 677 10.20 16.36 14.35
CA ILE A 677 9.51 15.88 13.15
C ILE A 677 9.27 14.37 13.29
N ASN A 678 8.14 13.87 12.78
CA ASN A 678 7.91 12.45 12.50
C ASN A 678 7.90 12.24 10.97
N THR A 679 7.60 11.03 10.50
CA THR A 679 7.26 10.86 9.08
C THR A 679 5.81 11.27 8.82
N ASP A 680 5.51 11.71 7.61
CA ASP A 680 4.15 11.97 7.15
C ASP A 680 3.22 10.75 7.31
N ALA A 681 3.75 9.55 7.11
CA ALA A 681 3.05 8.29 7.36
C ALA A 681 2.52 8.14 8.80
N VAL A 682 3.16 8.76 9.79
CA VAL A 682 2.69 8.78 11.17
C VAL A 682 1.71 9.93 11.38
N ASP A 683 2.10 11.16 11.03
CA ASP A 683 1.31 12.36 11.29
C ASP A 683 -0.06 12.29 10.57
N ASN A 684 -0.11 11.94 9.29
CA ASN A 684 -1.33 11.99 8.49
C ASN A 684 -2.06 10.64 8.34
N SER A 685 -1.69 9.64 9.16
CA SER A 685 -2.27 8.29 9.15
C SER A 685 -3.79 8.26 9.37
N ALA A 686 -4.35 9.23 10.10
CA ALA A 686 -5.78 9.32 10.36
C ALA A 686 -6.66 9.26 9.10
N GLY A 687 -6.17 9.79 7.98
CA GLY A 687 -6.89 9.71 6.71
C GLY A 687 -7.05 8.28 6.21
N VAL A 688 -5.96 7.50 6.18
CA VAL A 688 -6.03 6.11 5.70
C VAL A 688 -6.83 5.23 6.66
N ASP A 689 -6.66 5.45 7.97
CA ASP A 689 -7.33 4.73 9.05
C ASP A 689 -8.85 4.94 9.07
N THR A 690 -9.32 6.20 8.99
CA THR A 690 -10.76 6.50 8.87
C THR A 690 -11.42 5.73 7.74
N SER A 691 -10.70 5.65 6.61
CA SER A 691 -11.24 4.98 5.45
C SER A 691 -11.14 3.45 5.56
N ASP A 692 -10.26 2.89 6.39
CA ASP A 692 -10.23 1.45 6.73
C ASP A 692 -11.43 1.09 7.62
N HIS A 693 -11.73 1.92 8.62
CA HIS A 693 -12.96 1.83 9.39
C HIS A 693 -14.20 1.94 8.52
N GLU A 694 -14.26 2.86 7.54
CA GLU A 694 -15.36 2.96 6.58
C GLU A 694 -15.62 1.63 5.87
N VAL A 695 -14.58 1.04 5.26
CA VAL A 695 -14.72 -0.19 4.47
C VAL A 695 -15.15 -1.35 5.35
N ASN A 696 -14.50 -1.56 6.49
CA ASN A 696 -14.83 -2.67 7.40
C ASN A 696 -16.21 -2.52 8.03
N LEU A 697 -16.66 -1.30 8.33
CA LEU A 697 -18.04 -1.05 8.75
C LEU A 697 -19.03 -1.35 7.64
N LYS A 698 -18.79 -0.89 6.41
CA LYS A 698 -19.66 -1.18 5.26
C LYS A 698 -19.77 -2.66 4.97
N ILE A 699 -18.67 -3.42 5.10
CA ILE A 699 -18.67 -4.89 4.97
C ILE A 699 -19.62 -5.51 6.01
N LEU A 700 -19.43 -5.17 7.28
CA LEU A 700 -20.26 -5.69 8.38
C LEU A 700 -21.74 -5.33 8.16
N LEU A 701 -22.03 -4.05 7.95
CA LEU A 701 -23.38 -3.51 7.82
C LEU A 701 -24.11 -4.08 6.59
N THR A 702 -23.43 -4.20 5.46
CA THR A 702 -23.98 -4.86 4.26
C THR A 702 -24.30 -6.33 4.54
N GLY A 703 -23.46 -7.02 5.31
CA GLY A 703 -23.72 -8.38 5.79
C GLY A 703 -24.99 -8.46 6.65
N LEU A 704 -25.15 -7.56 7.61
CA LEU A 704 -26.34 -7.48 8.47
C LEU A 704 -27.61 -7.15 7.68
N GLN A 705 -27.52 -6.26 6.69
CA GLN A 705 -28.62 -5.91 5.79
C GLN A 705 -29.05 -7.11 4.94
N LYS A 706 -28.08 -7.85 4.37
CA LYS A 706 -28.35 -9.09 3.61
C LYS A 706 -29.02 -10.18 4.47
N GLN A 707 -28.75 -10.21 5.77
CA GLN A 707 -29.41 -11.11 6.73
C GLN A 707 -30.79 -10.62 7.18
N GLY A 708 -31.22 -9.42 6.77
CA GLY A 708 -32.51 -8.82 7.17
C GLY A 708 -32.52 -8.28 8.60
N LEU A 709 -31.37 -8.12 9.25
CA LEU A 709 -31.26 -7.59 10.62
C LEU A 709 -31.33 -6.06 10.66
N ILE A 710 -31.01 -5.40 9.55
CA ILE A 710 -31.11 -3.96 9.34
C ILE A 710 -31.75 -3.73 7.97
N ALA A 711 -32.69 -2.80 7.86
CA ALA A 711 -33.33 -2.48 6.58
C ALA A 711 -32.45 -1.54 5.72
N ASP A 712 -31.97 -0.45 6.31
CA ASP A 712 -31.04 0.51 5.73
C ASP A 712 -29.96 0.83 6.76
N TYR A 713 -28.69 0.64 6.40
CA TYR A 713 -27.58 0.86 7.31
C TYR A 713 -27.08 2.31 7.31
N GLN A 714 -27.46 3.14 6.33
CA GLN A 714 -26.89 4.48 6.17
C GLN A 714 -27.10 5.39 7.41
N PRO A 715 -28.27 5.41 8.06
CA PRO A 715 -28.45 6.21 9.28
C PRO A 715 -27.53 5.77 10.42
N LEU A 716 -27.37 4.46 10.62
CA LEU A 716 -26.47 3.90 11.63
C LEU A 716 -25.01 4.20 11.31
N PHE A 717 -24.62 4.13 10.03
CA PHE A 717 -23.28 4.50 9.57
C PHE A 717 -22.94 5.96 9.91
N ILE A 718 -23.85 6.89 9.62
CA ILE A 718 -23.69 8.32 9.94
C ILE A 718 -23.63 8.56 11.46
N GLU A 719 -24.46 7.87 12.24
CA GLU A 719 -24.46 7.99 13.72
C GLU A 719 -23.09 7.61 14.33
N MET A 720 -22.35 6.71 13.70
CA MET A 720 -21.05 6.24 14.20
C MET A 720 -19.86 7.16 13.89
N THR A 721 -20.06 8.23 13.12
CA THR A 721 -18.99 9.12 12.63
C THR A 721 -18.02 9.58 13.73
N ASP A 722 -18.55 10.11 14.83
CA ASP A 722 -17.71 10.62 15.93
C ASP A 722 -16.99 9.48 16.68
N ALA A 723 -17.65 8.33 16.83
CA ALA A 723 -17.04 7.16 17.45
C ALA A 723 -15.87 6.62 16.62
N VAL A 724 -15.99 6.63 15.29
CA VAL A 724 -14.89 6.29 14.37
C VAL A 724 -13.77 7.30 14.47
N CYS A 725 -14.07 8.61 14.44
CA CYS A 725 -13.05 9.64 14.58
C CYS A 725 -12.25 9.48 15.88
N ASN A 726 -12.89 9.10 16.99
CA ASN A 726 -12.22 8.89 18.27
C ASN A 726 -11.31 7.66 18.27
N LEU A 727 -11.69 6.57 17.60
CA LEU A 727 -10.84 5.39 17.43
C LEU A 727 -9.58 5.74 16.63
N VAL A 728 -9.77 6.40 15.49
CA VAL A 728 -8.68 6.84 14.61
C VAL A 728 -7.69 7.77 15.33
N LEU A 729 -8.20 8.77 16.05
CA LEU A 729 -7.33 9.70 16.78
C LEU A 729 -6.60 9.01 17.94
N ALA A 730 -7.20 8.00 18.57
CA ALA A 730 -6.52 7.22 19.60
C ALA A 730 -5.28 6.50 19.04
N ASP A 731 -5.35 6.02 17.80
CA ASP A 731 -4.21 5.39 17.13
C ASP A 731 -3.10 6.39 16.76
N ASN A 732 -3.44 7.60 16.32
CA ASN A 732 -2.46 8.69 16.13
C ASN A 732 -1.74 9.04 17.44
N ILE A 733 -2.49 9.19 18.53
CA ILE A 733 -1.94 9.50 19.86
C ILE A 733 -1.00 8.38 20.32
N ALA A 734 -1.43 7.11 20.20
CA ALA A 734 -0.67 5.96 20.65
C ALA A 734 0.64 5.79 19.86
N GLN A 735 0.61 5.95 18.53
CA GLN A 735 1.82 5.85 17.70
C GLN A 735 2.81 6.97 17.96
N SER A 736 2.33 8.21 18.05
CA SER A 736 3.18 9.36 18.35
C SER A 736 3.84 9.22 19.73
N LEU A 737 3.12 8.66 20.70
CA LEU A 737 3.66 8.37 22.02
C LEU A 737 4.70 7.24 21.97
N SER A 738 4.42 6.15 21.24
CA SER A 738 5.37 5.04 21.08
C SER A 738 6.74 5.52 20.59
N LEU A 739 6.78 6.37 19.56
CA LEU A 739 8.03 6.98 19.08
C LEU A 739 8.77 7.79 20.14
N SER A 740 8.03 8.43 21.05
CA SER A 740 8.60 9.23 22.14
C SER A 740 9.21 8.36 23.23
N LEU A 741 8.58 7.22 23.52
CA LEU A 741 9.12 6.20 24.41
C LEU A 741 10.34 5.50 23.77
N GLU A 742 10.28 5.20 22.47
CA GLU A 742 11.40 4.59 21.74
C GLU A 742 12.61 5.50 21.66
N GLN A 743 12.42 6.81 21.47
CA GLN A 743 13.53 7.75 21.51
C GLN A 743 14.30 7.69 22.84
N ARG A 744 13.60 7.45 23.96
CA ARG A 744 14.24 7.25 25.28
C ARG A 744 14.95 5.90 25.37
N ARG A 745 14.30 4.80 24.95
CA ARG A 745 14.92 3.47 24.95
C ARG A 745 16.16 3.39 24.06
N ASN A 746 16.09 4.01 22.87
CA ASN A 746 17.22 4.11 21.95
C ASN A 746 18.36 4.97 22.50
N ALA A 747 18.08 5.98 23.33
CA ALA A 747 19.14 6.71 24.03
C ALA A 747 19.86 5.86 25.10
N GLU A 748 19.21 4.82 25.62
CA GLU A 748 19.82 3.87 26.57
C GLU A 748 20.60 2.76 25.85
N ASP A 749 20.07 2.19 24.78
CA ASP A 749 20.68 1.06 24.06
C ASP A 749 20.37 1.08 22.54
N PRO A 750 21.08 1.89 21.73
CA PRO A 750 20.88 1.97 20.28
C PRO A 750 21.18 0.65 19.55
N GLU A 751 22.08 -0.18 20.09
CA GLU A 751 22.54 -1.41 19.45
C GLU A 751 21.39 -2.41 19.24
N LYS A 752 20.44 -2.48 20.18
CA LYS A 752 19.25 -3.33 20.06
C LYS A 752 18.38 -2.97 18.86
N PHE A 753 18.24 -1.68 18.55
CA PHE A 753 17.45 -1.22 17.42
C PHE A 753 18.14 -1.54 16.09
N LEU A 754 19.47 -1.47 16.04
CA LEU A 754 20.25 -1.80 14.83
C LEU A 754 20.23 -3.30 14.54
N GLN A 755 20.32 -4.14 15.58
CA GLN A 755 20.17 -5.60 15.45
C GLN A 755 18.75 -5.98 14.99
N LEU A 756 17.73 -5.32 15.53
CA LEU A 756 16.36 -5.52 15.08
C LEU A 756 16.16 -5.11 13.61
N ALA A 757 16.73 -3.97 13.20
CA ALA A 757 16.68 -3.49 11.83
C ALA A 757 17.33 -4.50 10.85
N GLU A 758 18.51 -5.03 11.18
CA GLU A 758 19.18 -6.09 10.40
C GLU A 758 18.33 -7.36 10.30
N ARG A 759 17.67 -7.76 11.40
CA ARG A 759 16.77 -8.92 11.38
C ARG A 759 15.55 -8.71 10.48
N LEU A 760 14.91 -7.55 10.57
CA LEU A 760 13.74 -7.22 9.75
C LEU A 760 14.11 -7.05 8.28
N GLU A 761 15.30 -6.53 7.99
CA GLU A 761 15.86 -6.46 6.63
C GLU A 761 16.11 -7.84 6.04
N ASN A 762 16.77 -8.74 6.78
CA ASN A 762 17.00 -10.11 6.35
C ASN A 762 15.70 -10.90 6.09
N ARG A 763 14.59 -10.47 6.71
CA ARG A 763 13.25 -11.05 6.52
C ARG A 763 12.39 -10.29 5.49
N GLY A 764 12.91 -9.22 4.87
CA GLY A 764 12.22 -8.45 3.83
C GLY A 764 11.19 -7.42 4.33
N TYR A 765 11.18 -7.09 5.62
CA TYR A 765 10.28 -6.08 6.19
C TYR A 765 10.90 -4.69 6.26
N LEU A 766 12.21 -4.55 6.13
CA LEU A 766 12.89 -3.26 6.11
C LEU A 766 13.84 -3.20 4.91
N ASP A 767 13.80 -2.09 4.18
CA ASP A 767 14.76 -1.80 3.11
C ASP A 767 15.53 -0.53 3.50
N ARG A 768 16.83 -0.69 3.79
CA ARG A 768 17.66 0.42 4.29
C ARG A 768 17.84 1.52 3.26
N ASP A 769 17.89 1.18 1.98
CA ASP A 769 18.10 2.16 0.92
C ASP A 769 16.83 3.01 0.72
N VAL A 770 15.66 2.36 0.69
CA VAL A 770 14.36 3.03 0.55
C VAL A 770 14.05 3.90 1.77
N GLU A 771 14.22 3.37 2.98
CA GLU A 771 13.87 4.06 4.23
C GLU A 771 15.01 4.97 4.74
N SER A 772 16.13 5.05 4.01
CA SER A 772 17.35 5.78 4.41
C SER A 772 17.82 5.41 5.82
N PHE A 773 17.75 4.12 6.18
CA PHE A 773 18.02 3.64 7.53
C PHE A 773 19.53 3.40 7.74
N PRO A 774 20.15 3.93 8.82
CA PRO A 774 21.60 4.01 8.93
C PRO A 774 22.26 2.68 9.31
N GLY A 775 23.51 2.51 8.89
CA GLY A 775 24.39 1.44 9.39
C GLY A 775 25.09 1.79 10.71
N ASN A 776 25.73 0.80 11.35
CA ASN A 776 26.44 0.97 12.62
C ASN A 776 27.50 2.09 12.58
N LYS A 777 28.26 2.21 11.49
CA LYS A 777 29.30 3.23 11.34
C LYS A 777 28.73 4.65 11.32
N GLU A 778 27.56 4.83 10.72
CA GLU A 778 26.90 6.13 10.66
C GLU A 778 26.38 6.54 12.03
N ILE A 779 25.76 5.60 12.77
CA ILE A 779 25.32 5.85 14.14
C ILE A 779 26.48 6.23 15.05
N LEU A 780 27.61 5.51 15.00
CA LEU A 780 28.80 5.82 15.79
C LEU A 780 29.37 7.22 15.50
N ALA A 781 29.18 7.74 14.29
CA ALA A 781 29.62 9.08 13.90
C ALA A 781 28.65 10.20 14.34
N ARG A 782 27.43 9.87 14.76
CA ARG A 782 26.42 10.86 15.17
C ARG A 782 26.62 11.35 16.60
N PRO A 783 26.28 12.61 16.90
CA PRO A 783 26.15 13.08 18.28
C PRO A 783 25.15 12.22 19.07
N GLY A 784 25.56 11.75 20.24
CA GLY A 784 24.74 10.88 21.08
C GLY A 784 24.58 9.43 20.58
N GLN A 785 25.12 9.09 19.41
CA GLN A 785 25.11 7.71 18.86
C GLN A 785 23.72 7.06 18.81
N THR A 786 22.69 7.83 18.44
CA THR A 786 21.28 7.39 18.46
C THR A 786 20.60 7.47 17.11
N LEU A 787 19.56 6.64 16.93
CA LEU A 787 18.55 6.83 15.87
C LEU A 787 17.66 8.04 16.14
N THR A 788 17.18 8.66 15.07
CA THR A 788 16.22 9.76 15.07
C THR A 788 14.78 9.25 15.04
N ARG A 789 13.81 10.11 15.38
CA ARG A 789 12.37 9.74 15.33
C ARG A 789 11.90 9.26 13.95
N PRO A 790 12.28 9.87 12.81
CA PRO A 790 11.92 9.36 11.49
C PRO A 790 12.43 7.93 11.22
N GLU A 791 13.63 7.58 11.70
CA GLU A 791 14.19 6.23 11.57
C GLU A 791 13.46 5.24 12.48
N LEU A 792 13.14 5.65 13.71
CA LEU A 792 12.32 4.84 14.63
C LEU A 792 10.90 4.60 14.09
N ALA A 793 10.33 5.56 13.35
CA ALA A 793 9.04 5.40 12.68
C ALA A 793 9.07 4.32 11.59
N ALA A 794 10.13 4.28 10.77
CA ALA A 794 10.32 3.22 9.79
C ALA A 794 10.45 1.84 10.47
N LEU A 795 11.22 1.75 11.55
CA LEU A 795 11.41 0.51 12.30
C LEU A 795 10.12 0.03 13.01
N MET A 796 9.33 0.96 13.55
CA MET A 796 8.01 0.69 14.13
C MET A 796 7.04 0.14 13.09
N ALA A 797 6.99 0.75 11.89
CA ALA A 797 6.16 0.28 10.80
C ALA A 797 6.56 -1.13 10.32
N ALA A 798 7.85 -1.40 10.18
CA ALA A 798 8.36 -2.73 9.83
C ALA A 798 8.03 -3.77 10.91
N SER A 799 8.19 -3.42 12.18
CA SER A 799 7.90 -4.29 13.33
C SER A 799 6.42 -4.66 13.42
N LYS A 800 5.52 -3.69 13.21
CA LYS A 800 4.06 -3.94 13.16
C LYS A 800 3.68 -4.90 12.04
N ARG A 801 4.19 -4.68 10.84
CA ARG A 801 3.93 -5.57 9.69
C ARG A 801 4.40 -6.99 9.97
N TYR A 802 5.61 -7.14 10.50
CA TYR A 802 6.13 -8.46 10.86
C TYR A 802 5.24 -9.16 11.91
N VAL A 803 4.93 -8.50 13.03
CA VAL A 803 4.09 -9.10 14.09
C VAL A 803 2.68 -9.44 13.58
N THR A 804 2.07 -8.57 12.77
CA THR A 804 0.75 -8.82 12.19
C THR A 804 0.77 -10.08 11.33
N GLU A 805 1.74 -10.23 10.42
CA GLU A 805 1.82 -11.40 9.54
C GLU A 805 2.02 -12.70 10.33
N GLN A 806 2.88 -12.71 11.35
CA GLN A 806 3.08 -13.89 12.20
C GLN A 806 1.81 -14.28 12.98
N ILE A 807 1.02 -13.30 13.43
CA ILE A 807 -0.26 -13.57 14.09
C ILE A 807 -1.29 -14.11 13.07
N GLU A 808 -1.33 -13.57 11.84
CA GLU A 808 -2.23 -14.02 10.77
C GLU A 808 -1.94 -15.47 10.34
N GLU A 809 -0.66 -15.85 10.24
CA GLU A 809 -0.24 -17.23 9.96
C GLU A 809 -0.65 -18.20 11.08
N ALA A 810 -0.74 -17.71 12.33
CA ALA A 810 -1.16 -18.47 13.50
C ALA A 810 -2.68 -18.55 13.66
N GLY A 811 -3.39 -18.99 12.63
CA GLY A 811 -4.86 -18.99 12.57
C GLY A 811 -5.58 -19.68 13.74
N GLN A 812 -4.95 -20.65 14.42
CA GLN A 812 -5.53 -21.29 15.62
C GLN A 812 -5.61 -20.32 16.83
N PHE A 813 -4.62 -19.46 17.00
CA PHE A 813 -4.61 -18.44 18.07
C PHE A 813 -5.76 -17.45 17.87
N LEU A 814 -6.00 -17.02 16.62
CA LEU A 814 -7.06 -16.08 16.26
C LEU A 814 -8.49 -16.63 16.47
N GLN A 815 -8.65 -17.96 16.51
CA GLN A 815 -9.93 -18.61 16.82
C GLN A 815 -10.23 -18.69 18.33
N GLY A 816 -9.28 -18.38 19.19
CA GLY A 816 -9.45 -18.45 20.64
C GLY A 816 -10.41 -17.39 21.20
N GLU A 817 -11.20 -17.73 22.21
CA GLU A 817 -12.13 -16.79 22.88
C GLU A 817 -11.43 -15.53 23.43
N SER A 818 -10.15 -15.66 23.79
CA SER A 818 -9.34 -14.56 24.33
C SER A 818 -9.11 -13.42 23.32
N CYS A 819 -9.18 -13.73 22.02
CA CYS A 819 -8.95 -12.78 20.92
C CYS A 819 -10.18 -11.93 20.58
N ALA A 820 -11.39 -12.37 20.97
CA ALA A 820 -12.65 -11.69 20.64
C ALA A 820 -12.68 -10.23 21.10
N CYS A 821 -12.08 -9.92 22.25
CA CYS A 821 -12.05 -8.55 22.77
C CYS A 821 -11.26 -7.56 21.90
N TYR A 822 -10.25 -8.03 21.15
CA TYR A 822 -9.46 -7.20 20.25
C TYR A 822 -10.18 -6.95 18.93
N LEU A 823 -10.89 -7.97 18.42
CA LEU A 823 -11.81 -7.78 17.30
C LEU A 823 -12.91 -6.77 17.67
N GLU A 824 -13.48 -6.90 18.86
CA GLU A 824 -14.50 -5.97 19.35
C GLU A 824 -13.95 -4.54 19.47
N SER A 825 -12.72 -4.34 19.96
CA SER A 825 -12.16 -3.00 20.16
C SER A 825 -11.98 -2.19 18.87
N TYR A 826 -11.86 -2.86 17.72
CA TYR A 826 -11.81 -2.21 16.41
C TYR A 826 -13.13 -1.52 16.04
N PHE A 827 -14.27 -2.09 16.45
CA PHE A 827 -15.57 -1.55 16.04
C PHE A 827 -16.07 -0.46 17.01
N PRO A 828 -16.77 0.58 16.50
CA PRO A 828 -17.31 1.65 17.32
C PRO A 828 -18.36 1.13 18.30
N ALA A 829 -18.54 1.86 19.41
CA ALA A 829 -19.39 1.44 20.54
C ALA A 829 -20.83 0.99 20.15
N PRO A 830 -21.54 1.65 19.21
CA PRO A 830 -22.86 1.19 18.77
C PRO A 830 -22.85 -0.24 18.20
N ILE A 831 -21.85 -0.60 17.39
CA ILE A 831 -21.71 -1.97 16.86
C ILE A 831 -21.43 -2.96 17.97
N ARG A 832 -20.53 -2.62 18.91
CA ARG A 832 -20.20 -3.48 20.05
C ARG A 832 -21.41 -3.74 20.95
N GLY A 833 -22.29 -2.76 21.09
CA GLY A 833 -23.51 -2.87 21.90
C GLY A 833 -24.59 -3.76 21.26
N HIS A 834 -24.85 -3.57 19.96
CA HIS A 834 -26.02 -4.16 19.31
C HIS A 834 -25.71 -5.38 18.42
N TYR A 835 -24.51 -5.49 17.87
CA TYR A 835 -24.17 -6.46 16.82
C TYR A 835 -22.92 -7.30 17.10
N LYS A 836 -22.45 -7.32 18.35
CA LYS A 836 -21.26 -8.08 18.80
C LYS A 836 -21.24 -9.54 18.33
N ALA A 837 -22.39 -10.23 18.34
CA ALA A 837 -22.50 -11.63 17.93
C ALA A 837 -22.15 -11.89 16.46
N HIS A 838 -22.15 -10.84 15.61
CA HIS A 838 -21.88 -10.96 14.18
C HIS A 838 -20.42 -10.65 13.81
N LEU A 839 -19.62 -10.11 14.73
CA LEU A 839 -18.25 -9.67 14.44
C LEU A 839 -17.35 -10.83 14.01
N SER A 840 -17.48 -11.99 14.63
CA SER A 840 -16.70 -13.19 14.26
C SER A 840 -17.00 -13.71 12.85
N THR A 841 -18.13 -13.33 12.26
CA THR A 841 -18.50 -13.69 10.88
C THR A 841 -17.95 -12.71 9.84
N HIS A 842 -17.30 -11.63 10.28
CA HIS A 842 -16.69 -10.66 9.37
C HIS A 842 -15.60 -11.34 8.53
N PRO A 843 -15.60 -11.19 7.19
CA PRO A 843 -14.61 -11.87 6.33
C PRO A 843 -13.14 -11.56 6.66
N LEU A 844 -12.89 -10.40 7.26
CA LEU A 844 -11.55 -9.97 7.71
C LEU A 844 -11.35 -10.05 9.23
N ALA A 845 -12.19 -10.78 9.98
CA ALA A 845 -12.11 -10.84 11.44
C ALA A 845 -10.71 -11.20 11.95
N HIS A 846 -10.04 -12.18 11.32
CA HIS A 846 -8.68 -12.59 11.66
C HIS A 846 -7.66 -11.48 11.41
N ALA A 847 -7.69 -10.85 10.23
CA ALA A 847 -6.76 -9.78 9.86
C ALA A 847 -6.93 -8.51 10.73
N ILE A 848 -8.18 -8.15 11.04
CA ILE A 848 -8.50 -7.07 11.99
C ILE A 848 -7.91 -7.38 13.36
N THR A 849 -8.15 -8.59 13.87
CA THR A 849 -7.67 -9.00 15.20
C THR A 849 -6.14 -8.99 15.28
N ALA A 850 -5.46 -9.52 14.26
CA ALA A 850 -4.00 -9.53 14.18
C ALA A 850 -3.42 -8.11 14.19
N THR A 851 -3.99 -7.23 13.36
CA THR A 851 -3.57 -5.82 13.26
C THR A 851 -3.79 -5.07 14.59
N VAL A 852 -4.94 -5.24 15.25
CA VAL A 852 -5.22 -4.61 16.55
C VAL A 852 -4.24 -5.09 17.63
N ILE A 853 -3.96 -6.40 17.70
CA ILE A 853 -3.02 -6.95 18.67
C ILE A 853 -1.61 -6.41 18.43
N SER A 854 -1.15 -6.44 17.17
CA SER A 854 0.16 -5.90 16.76
C SER A 854 0.31 -4.43 17.12
N ASN A 855 -0.70 -3.61 16.76
CA ASN A 855 -0.73 -2.19 17.12
C ASN A 855 -0.69 -1.98 18.64
N LYS A 856 -1.50 -2.71 19.41
CA LYS A 856 -1.51 -2.60 20.87
C LYS A 856 -0.13 -2.88 21.46
N ILE A 857 0.50 -3.99 21.06
CA ILE A 857 1.80 -4.41 21.62
C ILE A 857 2.89 -3.42 21.22
N ILE A 858 3.02 -3.08 19.93
CA ILE A 858 4.11 -2.21 19.45
C ILE A 858 3.92 -0.76 19.92
N ASN A 859 2.68 -0.26 20.02
CA ASN A 859 2.44 1.08 20.56
C ASN A 859 2.80 1.21 22.05
N GLN A 860 2.81 0.08 22.80
CA GLN A 860 3.04 0.04 24.24
C GLN A 860 4.48 -0.42 24.55
N CYS A 861 4.78 -1.68 24.28
CA CYS A 861 6.07 -2.32 24.54
C CYS A 861 7.19 -1.80 23.63
N GLY A 862 6.85 -1.29 22.45
CA GLY A 862 7.81 -0.89 21.42
C GLY A 862 8.35 -2.06 20.60
N CYS A 863 9.22 -1.74 19.64
CA CYS A 863 9.90 -2.67 18.75
C CYS A 863 10.80 -3.64 19.52
N GLY A 864 11.26 -3.26 20.72
CA GLY A 864 12.00 -4.13 21.64
C GLY A 864 11.24 -5.41 22.05
N PHE A 865 9.92 -5.46 21.88
CA PHE A 865 9.12 -6.68 22.02
C PHE A 865 9.67 -7.85 21.21
N LEU A 866 10.16 -7.57 19.99
CA LEU A 866 10.75 -8.59 19.12
C LEU A 866 12.09 -9.14 19.64
N GLY A 867 12.73 -8.46 20.60
CA GLY A 867 13.94 -8.96 21.25
C GLY A 867 13.69 -10.13 22.22
N LEU A 868 12.43 -10.39 22.63
CA LEU A 868 12.09 -11.47 23.56
C LEU A 868 12.45 -12.87 23.02
N GLU A 869 12.55 -13.02 21.70
CA GLU A 869 12.93 -14.27 21.02
C GLU A 869 14.44 -14.54 21.05
N ASP A 870 15.25 -13.47 21.00
CA ASP A 870 16.71 -13.59 20.84
C ASP A 870 17.39 -14.22 22.06
N ASP A 871 16.69 -14.26 23.20
CA ASP A 871 17.13 -14.86 24.44
C ASP A 871 16.66 -16.33 24.60
N ILE A 872 15.80 -16.85 23.70
CA ILE A 872 15.11 -18.14 23.89
C ILE A 872 14.98 -18.92 22.58
N ALA A 873 15.81 -19.95 22.40
CA ALA A 873 15.88 -20.75 21.16
C ALA A 873 14.61 -21.57 20.76
N VAL A 874 13.51 -21.48 21.52
CA VAL A 874 12.32 -22.36 21.39
C VAL A 874 10.99 -21.58 21.34
N ALA A 875 10.99 -20.26 21.56
CA ALA A 875 9.77 -19.44 21.57
C ALA A 875 9.55 -18.76 20.21
N ASP A 876 8.33 -18.85 19.67
CA ASP A 876 7.90 -18.13 18.47
C ASP A 876 7.19 -16.80 18.85
N VAL A 877 7.04 -15.85 17.93
CA VAL A 877 6.42 -14.52 18.15
C VAL A 877 5.08 -14.67 18.85
N VAL A 878 4.29 -15.66 18.44
CA VAL A 878 2.94 -15.91 18.95
C VAL A 878 2.94 -16.29 20.43
N ASP A 879 3.95 -17.02 20.91
CA ASP A 879 4.10 -17.34 22.34
C ASP A 879 4.39 -16.05 23.13
N SER A 880 5.24 -15.18 22.59
CA SER A 880 5.53 -13.86 23.18
C SER A 880 4.29 -12.97 23.23
N VAL A 881 3.48 -12.98 22.17
CA VAL A 881 2.20 -12.26 22.09
C VAL A 881 1.25 -12.78 23.17
N CYS A 882 1.05 -14.10 23.26
CA CYS A 882 0.18 -14.70 24.27
C CYS A 882 0.63 -14.34 25.69
N CYS A 883 1.93 -14.40 25.96
CA CYS A 883 2.50 -14.08 27.25
C CYS A 883 2.26 -12.60 27.63
N TYR A 884 2.57 -11.68 26.72
CA TYR A 884 2.37 -10.24 26.94
C TYR A 884 0.91 -9.90 27.20
N LEU A 885 -0.01 -10.38 26.37
CA LEU A 885 -1.44 -10.14 26.54
C LEU A 885 -2.00 -10.75 27.83
N THR A 886 -1.40 -11.83 28.33
CA THR A 886 -1.79 -12.44 29.60
C THR A 886 -1.44 -11.52 30.77
N PHE A 887 -0.19 -11.05 30.85
CA PHE A 887 0.24 -10.17 31.93
C PHE A 887 -0.39 -8.79 31.85
N ASP A 888 -0.53 -8.23 30.66
CA ASP A 888 -1.22 -6.96 30.40
C ASP A 888 -2.65 -6.96 30.99
N ARG A 889 -3.41 -8.03 30.72
CA ARG A 889 -4.78 -8.20 31.21
C ARG A 889 -4.85 -8.62 32.69
N ALA A 890 -3.88 -9.37 33.18
CA ALA A 890 -3.80 -9.76 34.59
C ALA A 890 -3.56 -8.55 35.48
N LEU A 891 -2.68 -7.64 35.06
CA LEU A 891 -2.35 -6.39 35.76
C LEU A 891 -3.36 -5.26 35.53
N ASN A 892 -4.33 -5.44 34.63
CA ASN A 892 -5.23 -4.38 34.20
C ASN A 892 -4.46 -3.14 33.70
N ALA A 893 -3.40 -3.39 32.92
CA ALA A 893 -2.43 -2.39 32.49
C ALA A 893 -3.08 -1.27 31.65
N ASP A 894 -4.13 -1.55 30.89
CA ASP A 894 -4.87 -0.52 30.14
C ASP A 894 -5.49 0.55 31.05
N SER A 895 -5.98 0.17 32.24
CA SER A 895 -6.49 1.14 33.21
C SER A 895 -5.37 2.00 33.79
N LEU A 896 -4.19 1.42 34.02
CA LEU A 896 -3.01 2.14 34.51
C LEU A 896 -2.47 3.12 33.46
N ARG A 897 -2.34 2.69 32.20
CA ARG A 897 -1.97 3.57 31.09
C ARG A 897 -2.93 4.74 30.98
N LYS A 898 -4.24 4.48 31.03
CA LYS A 898 -5.25 5.54 31.03
C LYS A 898 -5.05 6.53 32.18
N ALA A 899 -4.85 6.05 33.41
CA ALA A 899 -4.61 6.92 34.56
C ALA A 899 -3.35 7.78 34.39
N ILE A 900 -2.31 7.27 33.73
CA ILE A 900 -1.10 8.03 33.40
C ILE A 900 -1.36 9.04 32.27
N HIS A 901 -2.11 8.66 31.23
CA HIS A 901 -2.49 9.56 30.12
C HIS A 901 -3.39 10.71 30.57
N ASP A 902 -4.27 10.49 31.55
CA ASP A 902 -5.13 11.53 32.12
C ASP A 902 -4.30 12.63 32.85
N LEU A 903 -2.98 12.45 33.00
CA LEU A 903 -2.03 13.47 33.47
C LEU A 903 -1.36 14.29 32.34
N ASP A 904 -1.73 14.08 31.07
CA ASP A 904 -1.26 14.89 29.94
C ASP A 904 -1.52 16.39 30.20
N ASN A 905 -0.51 17.23 29.99
CA ASN A 905 -0.50 18.67 30.32
C ASN A 905 -0.71 19.04 31.81
N VAL A 906 -0.90 18.06 32.70
CA VAL A 906 -0.92 18.26 34.16
C VAL A 906 0.50 18.16 34.73
N ILE A 907 1.26 17.17 34.25
CA ILE A 907 2.69 17.00 34.55
C ILE A 907 3.51 17.05 33.26
N THR A 908 4.81 17.32 33.38
CA THR A 908 5.73 17.34 32.24
C THR A 908 5.97 15.92 31.70
N ALA A 909 6.17 15.78 30.39
CA ALA A 909 6.53 14.53 29.73
C ALA A 909 7.71 13.79 30.42
N ASP A 910 8.71 14.53 30.92
CA ASP A 910 9.86 13.98 31.65
C ASP A 910 9.53 13.22 32.93
N LYS A 911 8.36 13.50 33.53
CA LYS A 911 7.85 12.81 34.72
C LYS A 911 6.87 11.70 34.35
N GLN A 912 6.09 11.91 33.29
CA GLN A 912 5.06 10.97 32.84
C GLN A 912 5.64 9.74 32.14
N TYR A 913 6.55 9.93 31.17
CA TYR A 913 7.07 8.84 30.34
C TYR A 913 7.83 7.78 31.15
N PRO A 914 8.61 8.10 32.20
CA PRO A 914 9.18 7.10 33.08
C PRO A 914 8.14 6.17 33.73
N LEU A 915 6.93 6.64 34.03
CA LEU A 915 5.87 5.78 34.58
C LEU A 915 5.40 4.76 33.55
N LEU A 916 5.22 5.19 32.30
CA LEU A 916 4.87 4.29 31.20
C LEU A 916 5.98 3.28 30.93
N LEU A 917 7.23 3.74 30.79
CA LEU A 917 8.38 2.86 30.59
C LEU A 917 8.54 1.85 31.74
N GLN A 918 8.30 2.27 32.99
CA GLN A 918 8.35 1.36 34.13
C GLN A 918 7.30 0.24 34.00
N LEU A 919 6.07 0.56 33.60
CA LEU A 919 5.03 -0.44 33.36
C LEU A 919 5.41 -1.40 32.22
N GLU A 920 5.85 -0.87 31.08
CA GLU A 920 6.17 -1.69 29.91
C GLU A 920 7.41 -2.56 30.12
N ASN A 921 8.46 -2.02 30.76
CA ASN A 921 9.64 -2.79 31.10
C ASN A 921 9.30 -3.91 32.10
N THR A 922 8.40 -3.63 33.06
CA THR A 922 7.91 -4.67 33.97
C THR A 922 7.19 -5.77 33.20
N LEU A 923 6.27 -5.43 32.28
CA LEU A 923 5.59 -6.42 31.45
C LEU A 923 6.58 -7.25 30.60
N ALA A 924 7.57 -6.61 29.99
CA ALA A 924 8.61 -7.28 29.22
C ALA A 924 9.46 -8.23 30.09
N ASP A 925 9.81 -7.82 31.32
CA ASP A 925 10.53 -8.65 32.29
C ASP A 925 9.70 -9.88 32.70
N LEU A 926 8.39 -9.70 32.94
CA LEU A 926 7.47 -10.80 33.24
C LEU A 926 7.43 -11.82 32.09
N CYS A 927 7.32 -11.33 30.84
CA CYS A 927 7.33 -12.17 29.65
C CYS A 927 8.64 -12.93 29.48
N SER A 928 9.76 -12.21 29.55
CA SER A 928 11.11 -12.78 29.42
C SER A 928 11.29 -13.94 30.40
N TRP A 929 10.94 -13.71 31.68
CA TRP A 929 11.05 -14.73 32.72
C TRP A 929 10.21 -15.97 32.44
N THR A 930 8.94 -15.80 32.08
CA THR A 930 8.03 -16.93 31.82
C THR A 930 8.49 -17.74 30.61
N LEU A 931 8.84 -17.07 29.52
CA LEU A 931 9.28 -17.73 28.28
C LEU A 931 10.63 -18.45 28.49
N MET A 932 11.57 -17.87 29.26
CA MET A 932 12.86 -18.50 29.57
C MET A 932 12.72 -19.81 30.36
N GLN A 933 11.64 -19.98 31.12
CA GLN A 933 11.31 -21.25 31.78
C GLN A 933 10.59 -22.25 30.86
N ASN A 934 10.50 -21.94 29.56
CA ASN A 934 9.75 -22.69 28.55
C ASN A 934 8.27 -22.89 28.95
N GLN A 935 7.71 -21.94 29.73
CA GLN A 935 6.30 -21.95 30.11
C GLN A 935 5.50 -21.18 29.07
N LYS A 936 4.57 -21.88 28.40
CA LYS A 936 3.62 -21.26 27.49
C LYS A 936 2.34 -20.94 28.25
N ILE A 937 2.00 -19.66 28.33
CA ILE A 937 0.76 -19.18 28.96
C ILE A 937 -0.09 -18.45 27.93
N HIS A 938 -1.40 -18.58 28.07
CA HIS A 938 -2.36 -17.96 27.16
C HIS A 938 -3.33 -17.06 27.95
N PRO A 939 -3.88 -16.01 27.31
CA PRO A 939 -4.80 -15.08 27.96
C PRO A 939 -6.23 -15.65 28.11
N ASP A 940 -6.35 -16.92 28.47
CA ASP A 940 -7.63 -17.59 28.73
C ASP A 940 -8.18 -17.23 30.12
N LYS A 941 -9.47 -17.48 30.33
CA LYS A 941 -10.17 -17.09 31.56
C LYS A 941 -9.58 -17.76 32.82
N GLN A 942 -9.16 -19.01 32.73
CA GLN A 942 -8.62 -19.75 33.88
C GLN A 942 -7.25 -19.18 34.27
N THR A 943 -6.37 -19.03 33.29
CA THR A 943 -5.04 -18.45 33.47
C THR A 943 -5.13 -17.01 34.02
N LEU A 944 -6.01 -16.18 33.49
CA LEU A 944 -6.19 -14.81 33.98
C LEU A 944 -6.69 -14.75 35.43
N VAL A 945 -7.65 -15.61 35.81
CA VAL A 945 -8.13 -15.68 37.21
C VAL A 945 -7.00 -16.14 38.13
N LEU A 946 -6.23 -17.14 37.71
CA LEU A 946 -5.12 -17.68 38.47
C LEU A 946 -4.05 -16.60 38.75
N TYR A 947 -3.56 -15.93 37.71
CA TYR A 947 -2.55 -14.88 37.86
C TYR A 947 -3.08 -13.66 38.63
N ARG A 948 -4.35 -13.29 38.48
CA ARG A 948 -4.97 -12.23 39.31
C ARG A 948 -5.01 -12.59 40.79
N ASN A 949 -5.25 -13.85 41.13
CA ASN A 949 -5.22 -14.29 42.52
C ASN A 949 -3.80 -14.22 43.10
N TYR A 950 -2.79 -14.70 42.36
CA TYR A 950 -1.39 -14.57 42.77
C TYR A 950 -0.97 -13.10 42.93
N LEU A 951 -1.36 -12.23 41.99
CA LEU A 951 -1.08 -10.79 42.07
C LEU A 951 -1.72 -10.17 43.30
N LYS A 952 -2.97 -10.53 43.62
CA LYS A 952 -3.68 -10.03 44.80
C LYS A 952 -3.02 -10.46 46.10
N GLU A 953 -2.57 -11.72 46.18
CA GLU A 953 -1.82 -12.22 47.34
C GLU A 953 -0.48 -11.47 47.48
N TYR A 954 0.24 -11.29 46.37
CA TYR A 954 1.51 -10.57 46.35
C TYR A 954 1.33 -9.09 46.72
N GLN A 955 0.29 -8.42 46.21
CA GLN A 955 -0.05 -7.04 46.55
C GLN A 955 -0.36 -6.86 48.04
N GLY A 956 -0.91 -7.87 48.70
CA GLY A 956 -1.16 -7.87 50.14
C GLY A 956 0.13 -7.64 50.95
N TYR A 957 1.26 -8.21 50.52
CA TYR A 957 2.56 -7.97 51.16
C TYR A 957 3.03 -6.51 51.01
N PHE A 958 3.00 -5.96 49.80
CA PHE A 958 3.44 -4.59 49.53
C PHE A 958 2.49 -3.52 50.08
N SER A 959 1.26 -3.91 50.40
CA SER A 959 0.30 -3.04 51.09
C SER A 959 0.41 -3.13 52.62
N SER A 960 1.23 -4.04 53.15
CA SER A 960 1.37 -4.23 54.59
C SER A 960 2.07 -3.04 55.27
N PRO A 961 1.78 -2.77 56.57
CA PRO A 961 2.51 -1.76 57.34
C PRO A 961 4.03 -1.99 57.35
N ILE A 962 4.45 -3.26 57.33
CA ILE A 962 5.87 -3.65 57.33
C ILE A 962 6.59 -3.06 56.11
N TYR A 963 5.98 -3.17 54.92
CA TYR A 963 6.59 -2.65 53.70
C TYR A 963 6.38 -1.14 53.54
N THR A 964 5.15 -0.66 53.77
CA THR A 964 4.79 0.74 53.54
C THR A 964 5.46 1.70 54.52
N GLN A 965 5.89 1.26 55.71
CA GLN A 965 6.64 2.09 56.65
C GLN A 965 8.16 2.11 56.39
N THR A 966 8.65 1.36 55.40
CA THR A 966 10.08 1.41 55.03
C THR A 966 10.45 2.81 54.51
N GLU A 967 11.66 3.25 54.85
CA GLU A 967 12.19 4.56 54.40
C GLU A 967 12.21 4.67 52.87
N ALA A 968 12.57 3.59 52.17
CA ALA A 968 12.59 3.53 50.72
C ALA A 968 11.21 3.76 50.10
N TYR A 969 10.16 3.14 50.65
CA TYR A 969 8.79 3.34 50.18
C TYR A 969 8.34 4.78 50.42
N GLN A 970 8.49 5.29 51.64
CA GLN A 970 8.05 6.64 52.02
C GLN A 970 8.75 7.72 51.19
N THR A 971 10.06 7.57 50.96
CA THR A 971 10.84 8.51 50.15
C THR A 971 10.33 8.56 48.71
N ARG A 972 10.09 7.40 48.09
CA ARG A 972 9.61 7.34 46.69
C ARG A 972 8.15 7.77 46.55
N PHE A 973 7.31 7.45 47.54
CA PHE A 973 5.92 7.93 47.61
C PHE A 973 5.86 9.46 47.67
N LEU A 974 6.62 10.08 48.59
CA LEU A 974 6.71 11.54 48.71
C LEU A 974 7.28 12.19 47.45
N GLN A 975 8.21 11.53 46.75
CA GLN A 975 8.74 12.02 45.47
C GLN A 975 7.64 12.05 44.39
N TYR A 976 6.89 10.98 44.20
CA TYR A 976 5.80 10.94 43.22
C TYR A 976 4.69 11.96 43.54
N GLN A 977 4.37 12.17 44.82
CA GLN A 977 3.46 13.25 45.23
C GLN A 977 3.99 14.65 44.86
N LYS A 978 5.28 14.93 45.10
CA LYS A 978 5.93 16.18 44.67
C LYS A 978 5.91 16.36 43.16
N ASP A 979 5.92 15.25 42.43
CA ASP A 979 5.85 15.23 40.97
C ASP A 979 4.44 15.43 40.42
N GLY A 980 3.42 15.53 41.28
CA GLY A 980 2.02 15.77 40.91
C GLY A 980 1.24 14.51 40.60
N ILE A 981 1.76 13.33 40.96
CA ILE A 981 1.12 12.04 40.68
C ILE A 981 0.12 11.74 41.81
N PRO A 982 -1.16 11.41 41.50
CA PRO A 982 -2.16 11.08 42.51
C PRO A 982 -1.75 9.88 43.38
N ASP A 983 -2.15 9.89 44.65
CA ASP A 983 -1.80 8.86 45.65
C ASP A 983 -2.13 7.43 45.20
N GLU A 984 -3.29 7.23 44.57
CA GLU A 984 -3.72 5.92 44.09
C GLU A 984 -2.78 5.39 43.00
N LEU A 985 -2.47 6.23 42.00
CA LEU A 985 -1.54 5.87 40.94
C LEU A 985 -0.11 5.66 41.49
N THR A 986 0.29 6.48 42.46
CA THR A 986 1.57 6.30 43.17
C THR A 986 1.68 4.92 43.80
N ARG A 987 0.64 4.46 44.54
CA ARG A 987 0.64 3.11 45.14
C ARG A 987 0.75 2.01 44.09
N HIS A 988 0.01 2.14 42.99
CA HIS A 988 0.09 1.17 41.89
C HIS A 988 1.49 1.14 41.26
N MET A 989 2.08 2.30 40.94
CA MET A 989 3.41 2.36 40.34
C MET A 989 4.51 1.86 41.28
N LEU A 990 4.37 2.05 42.59
CA LEU A 990 5.26 1.44 43.57
C LEU A 990 5.11 -0.08 43.60
N PHE A 991 3.89 -0.62 43.50
CA PHE A 991 3.68 -2.06 43.39
C PHE A 991 4.30 -2.63 42.10
N ILE A 992 4.07 -1.98 40.95
CA ILE A 992 4.65 -2.37 39.65
C ILE A 992 6.18 -2.48 39.74
N ALA A 993 6.85 -1.56 40.44
CA ALA A 993 8.30 -1.57 40.63
C ALA A 993 8.84 -2.85 41.32
N ASN A 994 7.98 -3.61 42.01
CA ASN A 994 8.35 -4.79 42.78
C ASN A 994 7.89 -6.11 42.12
N LEU A 995 7.38 -6.06 40.89
CA LEU A 995 6.86 -7.24 40.18
C LEU A 995 7.93 -8.05 39.44
N LYS A 996 9.19 -7.59 39.37
CA LYS A 996 10.23 -8.26 38.59
C LYS A 996 10.39 -9.75 38.91
N ASP A 997 10.37 -10.11 40.20
CA ASP A 997 10.53 -11.50 40.66
C ASP A 997 9.20 -12.30 40.65
N PHE A 998 8.09 -11.70 40.25
CA PHE A 998 6.76 -12.29 40.41
C PHE A 998 6.60 -13.65 39.69
N PRO A 999 7.02 -13.83 38.41
CA PRO A 999 6.89 -15.13 37.74
C PRO A 999 7.73 -16.22 38.42
N PHE A 1000 8.92 -15.85 38.91
CA PHE A 1000 9.79 -16.74 39.67
C PHE A 1000 9.09 -17.21 40.96
N ILE A 1001 8.49 -16.28 41.71
CA ILE A 1001 7.75 -16.59 42.95
C ILE A 1001 6.55 -17.49 42.66
N VAL A 1002 5.78 -17.21 41.60
CA VAL A 1002 4.64 -18.05 41.19
C VAL A 1002 5.09 -19.46 40.82
N SER A 1003 6.16 -19.58 40.02
CA SER A 1003 6.71 -20.88 39.64
C SER A 1003 7.17 -21.67 40.86
N LEU A 1004 7.83 -21.02 41.81
CA LEU A 1004 8.32 -21.67 43.03
C LEU A 1004 7.17 -22.06 43.97
N ALA A 1005 6.16 -21.20 44.14
CA ALA A 1005 4.95 -21.50 44.90
C ALA A 1005 4.24 -22.75 44.38
N ASN A 1006 4.12 -22.88 43.06
CA ASN A 1006 3.56 -24.08 42.43
C ASN A 1006 4.45 -25.31 42.62
N ALA A 1007 5.78 -25.17 42.52
CA ALA A 1007 6.71 -26.28 42.70
C ALA A 1007 6.74 -26.80 44.16
N THR A 1008 6.61 -25.91 45.15
CA THR A 1008 6.67 -26.26 46.58
C THR A 1008 5.30 -26.44 47.23
N GLN A 1009 4.20 -26.12 46.53
CA GLN A 1009 2.83 -26.09 47.08
C GLN A 1009 2.68 -25.13 48.29
N LEU A 1010 3.47 -24.05 48.30
CA LEU A 1010 3.42 -23.01 49.33
C LEU A 1010 2.63 -21.79 48.81
N GLY A 1011 2.07 -20.99 49.72
CA GLY A 1011 1.49 -19.68 49.38
C GLY A 1011 2.56 -18.68 48.92
N ILE A 1012 2.16 -17.69 48.11
CA ILE A 1012 3.06 -16.66 47.56
C ILE A 1012 3.79 -15.91 48.69
N LEU A 1013 3.07 -15.60 49.78
CA LEU A 1013 3.67 -14.92 50.95
C LEU A 1013 4.74 -15.77 51.64
N SER A 1014 4.49 -17.07 51.82
CA SER A 1014 5.45 -18.00 52.42
C SER A 1014 6.69 -18.16 51.55
N VAL A 1015 6.53 -18.25 50.23
CA VAL A 1015 7.66 -18.30 49.30
C VAL A 1015 8.50 -17.03 49.38
N ARG A 1016 7.87 -15.85 49.43
CA ARG A 1016 8.61 -14.58 49.57
C ARG A 1016 9.39 -14.52 50.89
N GLN A 1017 8.83 -15.03 51.99
CA GLN A 1017 9.55 -15.14 53.27
C GLN A 1017 10.77 -16.05 53.16
N TRP A 1018 10.64 -17.21 52.50
CA TRP A 1018 11.77 -18.11 52.25
C TRP A 1018 12.85 -17.49 51.36
N ILE A 1019 12.47 -16.75 50.32
CA ILE A 1019 13.42 -16.01 49.49
C ILE A 1019 14.18 -14.98 50.32
N ASN A 1020 13.48 -14.24 51.20
CA ASN A 1020 14.15 -13.28 52.08
C ASN A 1020 15.12 -13.98 53.04
N ASP A 1021 14.71 -15.07 53.69
CA ASP A 1021 15.57 -15.84 54.62
C ASP A 1021 16.82 -16.39 53.91
N VAL A 1022 16.66 -16.95 52.71
CA VAL A 1022 17.79 -17.45 51.90
C VAL A 1022 18.69 -16.30 51.45
N ASN A 1023 18.13 -15.19 50.99
CA ASN A 1023 18.89 -14.02 50.55
C ASN A 1023 19.71 -13.41 51.70
N ASP A 1024 19.11 -13.29 52.88
CA ASP A 1024 19.76 -12.77 54.08
C ASP A 1024 20.88 -13.73 54.56
N PHE A 1025 20.60 -15.04 54.57
CA PHE A 1025 21.58 -16.05 54.99
C PHE A 1025 22.81 -16.14 54.06
N LEU A 1026 22.60 -15.98 52.75
CA LEU A 1026 23.65 -16.10 51.73
C LEU A 1026 24.25 -14.76 51.29
N GLY A 1027 23.73 -13.62 51.78
CA GLY A 1027 24.19 -12.28 51.41
C GLY A 1027 23.82 -11.85 49.99
N LEU A 1028 22.81 -12.48 49.37
CA LEU A 1028 22.51 -12.30 47.94
C LEU A 1028 22.03 -10.88 47.62
N THR A 1029 21.28 -10.24 48.52
CA THR A 1029 20.78 -8.87 48.29
C THR A 1029 21.90 -7.86 48.07
N ALA A 1030 22.97 -7.95 48.87
CA ALA A 1030 24.14 -7.09 48.72
C ALA A 1030 24.90 -7.41 47.41
N MET A 1031 25.01 -8.70 47.07
CA MET A 1031 25.62 -9.16 45.82
C MET A 1031 24.88 -8.60 44.60
N THR A 1032 23.55 -8.73 44.54
CA THR A 1032 22.74 -8.23 43.41
C THR A 1032 22.84 -6.71 43.30
N ALA A 1033 22.85 -5.99 44.44
CA ALA A 1033 23.04 -4.54 44.46
C ALA A 1033 24.43 -4.10 43.96
N GLN A 1034 25.47 -4.92 44.15
CA GLN A 1034 26.81 -4.66 43.64
C GLN A 1034 26.95 -5.04 42.17
N LEU A 1035 26.35 -6.17 41.75
CA LEU A 1035 26.27 -6.62 40.36
C LEU A 1035 25.56 -5.56 39.50
N ALA A 1036 24.48 -4.95 40.01
CA ALA A 1036 23.74 -3.89 39.33
C ALA A 1036 24.56 -2.61 39.07
N LYS A 1037 25.68 -2.41 39.78
CA LYS A 1037 26.60 -1.29 39.61
C LYS A 1037 27.68 -1.53 38.55
N LEU A 1038 27.78 -2.75 37.98
CA LEU A 1038 28.74 -3.06 36.92
C LEU A 1038 28.43 -2.23 35.66
N PRO A 1039 29.44 -1.63 35.03
CA PRO A 1039 29.26 -0.97 33.75
C PRO A 1039 28.97 -2.02 32.65
N LYS A 1040 27.94 -1.77 31.84
CA LYS A 1040 27.47 -2.68 30.78
C LYS A 1040 28.09 -2.28 29.43
N HIS A 1041 29.37 -2.56 29.25
CA HIS A 1041 30.16 -2.04 28.12
C HIS A 1041 29.81 -2.66 26.77
N ASP A 1042 29.37 -3.91 26.74
CA ASP A 1042 29.00 -4.61 25.50
C ASP A 1042 27.79 -5.56 25.69
N ASN A 1043 27.23 -6.03 24.57
CA ASN A 1043 26.10 -6.95 24.53
C ASN A 1043 26.41 -8.29 25.24
N TRP A 1044 27.65 -8.77 25.16
CA TRP A 1044 28.07 -10.01 25.81
C TRP A 1044 27.96 -9.93 27.33
N GLN A 1045 28.45 -8.84 27.93
CA GLN A 1045 28.32 -8.58 29.37
C GLN A 1045 26.86 -8.49 29.78
N ARG A 1046 25.98 -7.84 28.99
CA ARG A 1046 24.55 -7.75 29.27
C ARG A 1046 23.88 -9.13 29.27
N LYS A 1047 24.13 -9.95 28.25
CA LYS A 1047 23.61 -11.32 28.18
C LYS A 1047 24.07 -12.17 29.36
N ILE A 1048 25.33 -12.03 29.77
CA ILE A 1048 25.83 -12.73 30.96
C ILE A 1048 25.18 -12.25 32.24
N MET A 1049 24.96 -10.94 32.43
CA MET A 1049 24.28 -10.44 33.63
C MET A 1049 22.87 -11.02 33.75
N VAL A 1050 22.13 -11.08 32.63
CA VAL A 1050 20.79 -11.72 32.59
C VAL A 1050 20.92 -13.21 32.94
N GLN A 1051 21.87 -13.93 32.33
CA GLN A 1051 22.09 -15.34 32.63
C GLN A 1051 22.46 -15.57 34.10
N LEU A 1052 23.27 -14.70 34.70
CA LEU A 1052 23.66 -14.78 36.11
C LEU A 1052 22.48 -14.58 37.05
N GLU A 1053 21.59 -13.64 36.74
CA GLU A 1053 20.34 -13.44 37.48
C GLU A 1053 19.45 -14.69 37.42
N ILE A 1054 19.33 -15.31 36.24
CA ILE A 1054 18.59 -16.56 36.04
C ILE A 1054 19.21 -17.71 36.85
N ASP A 1055 20.53 -17.86 36.76
CA ASP A 1055 21.28 -18.90 37.44
C ASP A 1055 21.17 -18.77 38.96
N MET A 1056 21.17 -17.54 39.48
CA MET A 1056 20.96 -17.24 40.89
C MET A 1056 19.55 -17.61 41.33
N HIS A 1057 18.50 -17.20 40.61
CA HIS A 1057 17.12 -17.58 40.92
C HIS A 1057 16.90 -19.09 40.85
N ARG A 1058 17.50 -19.79 39.86
CA ARG A 1058 17.45 -21.26 39.78
C ARG A 1058 18.07 -21.90 41.02
N ALA A 1059 19.22 -21.40 41.48
CA ALA A 1059 19.86 -21.88 42.70
C ALA A 1059 18.97 -21.64 43.94
N ILE A 1060 18.38 -20.45 44.07
CA ILE A 1060 17.45 -20.13 45.17
C ILE A 1060 16.23 -21.07 45.15
N ALA A 1061 15.62 -21.33 43.99
CA ALA A 1061 14.47 -22.22 43.88
C ALA A 1061 14.79 -23.66 44.29
N LEU A 1062 15.94 -24.19 43.87
CA LEU A 1062 16.40 -25.52 44.27
C LEU A 1062 16.64 -25.59 45.78
N LEU A 1063 17.32 -24.58 46.35
CA LEU A 1063 17.58 -24.52 47.78
C LEU A 1063 16.29 -24.46 48.61
N ILE A 1064 15.35 -23.59 48.25
CA ILE A 1064 14.07 -23.48 48.95
C ILE A 1064 13.30 -24.79 48.84
N SER A 1065 13.29 -25.42 47.66
CA SER A 1065 12.63 -26.72 47.47
C SER A 1065 13.23 -27.80 48.38
N ASP A 1066 14.55 -27.83 48.53
CA ASP A 1066 15.25 -28.77 49.42
C ASP A 1066 14.95 -28.49 50.91
N ILE A 1067 14.99 -27.22 51.33
CA ILE A 1067 14.67 -26.79 52.71
C ILE A 1067 13.25 -27.21 53.08
N VAL A 1068 12.29 -26.98 52.18
CA VAL A 1068 10.88 -27.32 52.39
C VAL A 1068 10.71 -28.84 52.46
N ARG A 1069 11.40 -29.61 51.60
CA ARG A 1069 11.36 -31.08 51.63
C ARG A 1069 11.98 -31.68 52.90
N SER A 1070 13.02 -31.05 53.46
CA SER A 1070 13.66 -31.49 54.69
C SER A 1070 12.90 -31.08 55.96
N ASN A 1071 11.79 -30.34 55.85
CA ASN A 1071 11.03 -29.77 56.96
C ASN A 1071 11.89 -28.89 57.90
N SER A 1072 12.91 -28.22 57.37
CA SER A 1072 13.74 -27.29 58.16
C SER A 1072 12.97 -25.99 58.42
N LEU A 1073 13.14 -25.40 59.61
CA LEU A 1073 12.41 -24.19 60.03
C LEU A 1073 13.03 -22.89 59.49
N THR A 1074 14.33 -22.89 59.23
CA THR A 1074 15.08 -21.77 58.64
C THR A 1074 16.16 -22.30 57.68
N CYS A 1075 16.70 -21.44 56.82
CA CYS A 1075 17.86 -21.74 55.99
C CYS A 1075 19.08 -22.10 56.85
N THR A 1076 19.22 -21.46 58.02
CA THR A 1076 20.26 -21.80 58.99
C THR A 1076 20.12 -23.23 59.51
N ASP A 1077 18.91 -23.64 59.89
CA ASP A 1077 18.64 -25.00 60.38
C ASP A 1077 18.90 -26.07 59.33
N TYR A 1078 18.61 -25.76 58.06
CA TYR A 1078 18.90 -26.65 56.94
C TYR A 1078 20.40 -26.96 56.83
N PHE A 1079 21.26 -25.95 56.81
CA PHE A 1079 22.71 -26.19 56.72
C PHE A 1079 23.30 -26.78 58.00
N ASN A 1080 22.72 -26.51 59.16
CA ASN A 1080 23.14 -27.15 60.42
C ASN A 1080 22.82 -28.65 60.46
N THR A 1081 21.75 -29.09 59.79
CA THR A 1081 21.33 -30.50 59.74
C THR A 1081 21.99 -31.30 58.62
N HIS A 1082 22.47 -30.62 57.57
CA HIS A 1082 23.13 -31.22 56.40
C HIS A 1082 24.66 -30.96 56.44
N ILE A 1083 25.34 -31.62 57.38
CA ILE A 1083 26.77 -31.42 57.67
C ILE A 1083 27.64 -31.67 56.43
N GLU A 1084 27.23 -32.58 55.55
CA GLU A 1084 27.92 -32.88 54.29
C GLU A 1084 28.02 -31.66 53.35
N LYS A 1085 27.14 -30.65 53.51
CA LYS A 1085 27.14 -29.40 52.73
C LYS A 1085 27.96 -28.26 53.38
N GLN A 1086 28.38 -28.39 54.65
CA GLN A 1086 29.09 -27.32 55.39
C GLN A 1086 30.41 -26.90 54.73
N ASN A 1087 31.23 -27.85 54.28
CA ASN A 1087 32.48 -27.56 53.57
C ASN A 1087 32.26 -26.74 52.28
N ARG A 1088 31.13 -26.93 51.60
CA ARG A 1088 30.77 -26.17 50.40
C ARG A 1088 30.26 -24.78 50.76
N LEU A 1089 29.50 -24.66 51.86
CA LEU A 1089 29.03 -23.38 52.39
C LEU A 1089 30.18 -22.47 52.84
N GLU A 1090 31.20 -23.01 53.52
CA GLU A 1090 32.38 -22.25 53.91
C GLU A 1090 33.13 -21.71 52.68
N ARG A 1091 33.31 -22.54 51.64
CA ARG A 1091 33.92 -22.12 50.36
C ARG A 1091 33.12 -21.00 49.69
N TYR A 1092 31.79 -21.11 49.66
CA TYR A 1092 30.92 -20.05 49.14
C TYR A 1092 31.10 -18.75 49.95
N ARG A 1093 31.06 -18.81 51.28
CA ARG A 1093 31.21 -17.64 52.16
C ARG A 1093 32.57 -16.95 52.00
N GLN A 1094 33.64 -17.73 51.88
CA GLN A 1094 34.98 -17.20 51.63
C GLN A 1094 35.03 -16.44 50.29
N LEU A 1095 34.55 -17.07 49.21
CA LEU A 1095 34.51 -16.42 47.89
C LEU A 1095 33.57 -15.21 47.88
N TYR A 1096 32.43 -15.27 48.56
CA TYR A 1096 31.51 -14.15 48.73
C TYR A 1096 32.24 -12.95 49.38
N GLN A 1097 32.96 -13.16 50.48
CA GLN A 1097 33.73 -12.08 51.12
C GLN A 1097 34.80 -11.50 50.19
N GLU A 1098 35.50 -12.34 49.43
CA GLU A 1098 36.50 -11.90 48.45
C GLU A 1098 35.86 -11.05 47.34
N VAL A 1099 34.74 -11.49 46.75
CA VAL A 1099 34.04 -10.76 45.68
C VAL A 1099 33.45 -9.44 46.19
N MET A 1100 32.81 -9.44 47.37
CA MET A 1100 32.19 -8.25 47.94
C MET A 1100 33.21 -7.20 48.39
N ALA A 1101 34.47 -7.58 48.65
CA ALA A 1101 35.56 -6.66 48.99
C ALA A 1101 36.16 -5.93 47.78
N ILE A 1102 35.90 -6.42 46.56
CA ILE A 1102 36.45 -5.85 45.32
C ILE A 1102 35.46 -4.83 44.72
N LEU A 1103 35.97 -3.75 44.12
CA LEU A 1103 35.13 -2.82 43.36
C LEU A 1103 34.53 -3.53 42.11
N PRO A 1104 33.23 -3.37 41.81
CA PRO A 1104 32.58 -4.07 40.70
C PRO A 1104 33.04 -3.50 39.36
N ILE A 1105 34.19 -3.97 38.88
CA ILE A 1105 34.81 -3.57 37.61
C ILE A 1105 34.73 -4.71 36.59
N ASN A 1106 34.65 -5.96 37.05
CA ASN A 1106 34.63 -7.16 36.19
C ASN A 1106 33.51 -8.11 36.60
N ILE A 1107 32.85 -8.72 35.62
CA ILE A 1107 31.77 -9.69 35.80
C ILE A 1107 32.27 -11.10 36.18
N LEU A 1108 33.52 -11.46 35.83
CA LEU A 1108 34.08 -12.80 36.05
C LEU A 1108 34.02 -13.30 37.51
N PRO A 1109 34.32 -12.49 38.56
CA PRO A 1109 34.22 -12.94 39.94
C PRO A 1109 32.79 -13.32 40.34
N TYR A 1110 31.78 -12.63 39.80
CA TYR A 1110 30.37 -12.94 40.02
C TYR A 1110 29.95 -14.24 39.31
N ILE A 1111 30.49 -14.53 38.11
CA ILE A 1111 30.29 -15.82 37.45
C ILE A 1111 30.82 -16.96 38.33
N ALA A 1112 32.03 -16.80 38.89
CA ALA A 1112 32.62 -17.80 39.78
C ALA A 1112 31.80 -17.98 41.07
N LEU A 1113 31.32 -16.88 41.65
CA LEU A 1113 30.49 -16.89 42.85
C LEU A 1113 29.15 -17.62 42.62
N ILE A 1114 28.45 -17.31 41.53
CA ILE A 1114 27.17 -17.97 41.19
C ILE A 1114 27.37 -19.45 40.85
N LYS A 1115 28.46 -19.82 40.16
CA LYS A 1115 28.82 -21.24 39.97
C LYS A 1115 29.10 -21.96 41.29
N THR A 1116 29.72 -21.27 42.26
CA THR A 1116 29.98 -21.83 43.59
C THR A 1116 28.68 -21.99 44.39
N LEU A 1117 27.76 -21.02 44.26
CA LEU A 1117 26.40 -21.12 44.78
C LEU A 1117 25.64 -22.32 44.19
N GLN A 1118 25.75 -22.58 42.88
CA GLN A 1118 25.14 -23.75 42.26
C GLN A 1118 25.74 -25.07 42.78
N ARG A 1119 27.07 -25.14 42.96
CA ARG A 1119 27.76 -26.32 43.52
C ARG A 1119 27.38 -26.63 44.97
N LEU A 1120 26.92 -25.64 45.73
CA LEU A 1120 26.34 -25.83 47.07
C LEU A 1120 25.14 -26.79 47.04
N LEU A 1121 24.45 -26.86 45.89
CA LEU A 1121 23.17 -27.55 45.71
C LEU A 1121 23.31 -28.88 44.97
N GLU A 1122 24.47 -29.19 44.40
CA GLU A 1122 24.74 -30.49 43.77
C GLU A 1122 24.60 -31.62 44.80
N SER A 1123 23.89 -32.69 44.45
CA SER A 1123 23.82 -33.91 45.27
C SER A 1123 25.24 -34.42 45.55
N VAL A 1124 25.49 -34.86 46.80
CA VAL A 1124 26.79 -35.43 47.21
C VAL A 1124 27.06 -36.74 46.50
#